data_AF-A0A0G3BQD4-F1
#
_entry.id   AF-A0A0G3BQD4-F1
#
_cell.length_a   1.000
_cell.length_b   1.000
_cell.length_c   1.000
_cell.angle_alpha   90.00
_cell.angle_beta   90.00
_cell.angle_gamma   90.00
#
_symmetry.space_group_name_H-M   'P 1'
#
loop_
_entity.id
_entity.type
_entity.pdbx_description
1 polymer ?
#
loop_
_entity_poly.entity_id
_entity_poly.type
_entity_poly.pdbx_seq_one_letter_code
_entity_poly.pdbx_strand_id
1 'polypeptide(L)'
;MLPDGQDLRRKGMRRFLITLRSHAVVMAVVWGGTLAGLGDVPRAIGVTLFTLVTLVGFYLLLRRGTVLTPADPVLAFSQAMFSIALVALVYALFEASRNTALLWLTVIIAYDIRRLPERQIRLAVGFSLLLPALVIGLRGWLRPETAGWFDSLLNLALLAVAMAVLITLSARARSVRRRDLEQRQQMARTLAQRRELSIRDALTGLYNRRHMLTRLDEEQRRQQRDGVPLCVALLDIDHFKQVNDHCGHPIGDAVLQRFAQLAQAAFPGDVDALARWGGEEFLLLMPATPLRDAEAAVQRLRDAVHGYDWGQHHAGLAVTFSAGVCLHLPECNMAETLEQADRALYQAKALGRDRVVVHGKMDHDGPQDPSRWAAARQRSEAQVRVPDLPPQPLQPPVADAPPPAPERRPAFPRLADLVLGTDRRVRAVMPMCLLSSAMYVACITVLLAHLVPAGRTAHWSVWVLLAQNMIGCVVPPLLVRSGFTSRWRDPAITLPYVLWAGAGLTVAYAIVPMLRGAVLQMLSLVMVFGFMGLRPRQTKIAGGVVIAMLAVMAAVWIQFGPAWENPRRIVLEVSMSAAVLWLLTLQSHNHSSTRERVRRERDELAAAVAQVERLMMRDPLTGLFNRQYMQLALERECARHMRSGAGFCVALIDLDHFKRINDTCGHHVGDAVLIGFAEAARAALRETDVICRWGGEEFLVLLPHPGTLPGPAGLAAVDRLREHVAAQRFCAAAPQVQVTFSAGVALHAAGEGVSELVARADHALYQAKADGRDRCVLAA
;
A
#
# COMPACT_ATOMS: atom_id res chain seq x y z
N MET A 1 -5.81 2.29 -24.07
CA MET A 1 -7.26 2.60 -24.08
C MET A 1 -7.45 4.10 -24.02
N LEU A 2 -7.92 4.72 -25.11
CA LEU A 2 -8.31 6.14 -25.09
C LEU A 2 -9.51 6.29 -24.14
N PRO A 3 -9.55 7.33 -23.27
CA PRO A 3 -10.68 7.52 -22.36
C PRO A 3 -11.97 7.71 -23.16
N ASP A 4 -13.04 7.08 -22.68
CA ASP A 4 -14.36 7.15 -23.29
C ASP A 4 -14.82 8.62 -23.45
N GLY A 5 -15.21 9.00 -24.67
CA GLY A 5 -15.48 10.41 -25.04
C GLY A 5 -16.60 11.05 -24.21
N GLN A 6 -17.53 10.24 -23.70
CA GLN A 6 -18.60 10.69 -22.79
C GLN A 6 -18.08 11.03 -21.38
N ASP A 7 -17.11 10.27 -20.86
CA ASP A 7 -16.52 10.51 -19.54
C ASP A 7 -15.68 11.80 -19.54
N LEU A 8 -14.94 12.06 -20.62
CA LEU A 8 -14.22 13.32 -20.84
C LEU A 8 -15.16 14.53 -20.87
N ARG A 9 -16.29 14.46 -21.60
CA ARG A 9 -17.31 15.51 -21.62
C ARG A 9 -17.91 15.77 -20.24
N ARG A 10 -18.24 14.71 -19.50
CA ARG A 10 -18.79 14.81 -18.14
C ARG A 10 -17.80 15.46 -17.17
N LYS A 11 -16.53 15.07 -17.23
CA LYS A 11 -15.42 15.69 -16.47
C LYS A 11 -15.23 17.16 -16.84
N GLY A 12 -15.31 17.49 -18.12
CA GLY A 12 -15.30 18.85 -18.68
C GLY A 12 -16.40 19.73 -18.11
N MET A 13 -17.64 19.27 -18.22
CA MET A 13 -18.80 20.01 -17.75
C MET A 13 -18.79 20.23 -16.24
N ARG A 14 -18.43 19.19 -15.46
CA ARG A 14 -18.29 19.31 -14.00
C ARG A 14 -17.22 20.34 -13.62
N ARG A 15 -16.13 20.44 -14.37
CA ARG A 15 -15.11 21.46 -14.16
C ARG A 15 -15.66 22.85 -14.47
N PHE A 16 -16.25 23.03 -15.65
CA PHE A 16 -16.81 24.31 -16.08
C PHE A 16 -17.77 24.90 -15.04
N LEU A 17 -18.67 24.08 -14.48
CA LEU A 17 -19.59 24.52 -13.41
C LEU A 17 -18.88 25.01 -12.14
N ILE A 18 -17.69 24.49 -11.84
CA ILE A 18 -16.91 24.94 -10.69
C ILE A 18 -16.18 26.24 -11.03
N THR A 19 -15.58 26.34 -12.21
CA THR A 19 -14.93 27.56 -12.69
C THR A 19 -15.93 28.72 -12.80
N LEU A 20 -17.19 28.44 -13.16
CA LEU A 20 -18.26 29.44 -13.21
C LEU A 20 -18.46 30.14 -11.86
N ARG A 21 -18.30 29.42 -10.74
CA ARG A 21 -18.44 29.99 -9.40
C ARG A 21 -17.33 30.99 -9.09
N SER A 22 -16.08 30.72 -9.48
CA SER A 22 -14.99 31.68 -9.26
C SER A 22 -15.17 32.94 -10.10
N HIS A 23 -15.65 32.80 -11.34
CA HIS A 23 -15.97 33.95 -12.20
C HIS A 23 -17.13 34.79 -11.64
N ALA A 24 -18.17 34.14 -11.10
CA ALA A 24 -19.28 34.84 -10.45
C ALA A 24 -18.81 35.72 -9.28
N VAL A 25 -17.85 35.26 -8.49
CA VAL A 25 -17.29 36.09 -7.40
C VAL A 25 -16.45 37.26 -7.94
N VAL A 26 -15.66 37.05 -9.00
CA VAL A 26 -14.95 38.16 -9.66
C VAL A 26 -15.93 39.20 -10.23
N MET A 27 -17.07 38.77 -10.77
CA MET A 27 -18.12 39.70 -11.21
C MET A 27 -18.78 40.43 -10.04
N ALA A 28 -19.05 39.73 -8.92
CA ALA A 28 -19.56 40.37 -7.71
C ALA A 28 -18.59 41.43 -7.16
N VAL A 29 -17.29 41.21 -7.30
CA VAL A 29 -16.24 42.17 -6.95
C VAL A 29 -16.34 43.44 -7.81
N VAL A 30 -16.42 43.27 -9.13
CA VAL A 30 -16.51 44.37 -10.09
C VAL A 30 -17.78 45.19 -9.88
N TRP A 31 -18.93 44.53 -9.73
CA TRP A 31 -20.21 45.19 -9.51
C TRP A 31 -20.34 45.80 -8.11
N GLY A 32 -19.81 45.15 -7.08
CA GLY A 32 -19.78 45.69 -5.72
C GLY A 32 -18.99 47.00 -5.62
N GLY A 33 -17.84 47.08 -6.29
CA GLY A 33 -17.07 48.34 -6.37
C GLY A 33 -17.81 49.43 -7.15
N THR A 34 -18.47 49.06 -8.24
CA THR A 34 -19.24 49.99 -9.08
C THR A 34 -20.46 50.54 -8.33
N LEU A 35 -21.23 49.68 -7.66
CA LEU A 35 -22.40 50.06 -6.85
C LEU A 35 -22.01 50.90 -5.62
N ALA A 36 -20.81 50.70 -5.08
CA ALA A 36 -20.27 51.53 -4.00
C ALA A 36 -19.88 52.95 -4.44
N GLY A 37 -19.92 53.24 -5.74
CA GLY A 37 -19.49 54.51 -6.35
C GLY A 37 -17.98 54.61 -6.58
N LEU A 38 -17.27 53.47 -6.56
CA LEU A 38 -15.81 53.40 -6.68
C LEU A 38 -15.35 52.90 -8.07
N GLY A 39 -16.28 52.60 -8.97
CA GLY A 39 -16.03 52.03 -10.29
C GLY A 39 -16.93 52.65 -11.36
N ASP A 40 -16.53 52.44 -12.62
CA ASP A 40 -17.20 53.02 -13.79
C ASP A 40 -18.15 52.01 -14.44
N VAL A 41 -19.43 52.39 -14.59
CA VAL A 41 -20.52 51.50 -15.05
C VAL A 41 -20.25 50.92 -16.45
N PRO A 42 -19.83 51.70 -17.46
CA PRO A 42 -19.53 51.17 -18.79
C PRO A 42 -18.40 50.13 -18.77
N ARG A 43 -17.37 50.33 -17.93
CA ARG A 43 -16.28 49.36 -17.77
C ARG A 43 -16.76 48.06 -17.13
N ALA A 44 -17.64 48.16 -16.12
CA ALA A 44 -18.23 46.99 -15.47
C ALA A 44 -19.09 46.18 -16.44
N ILE A 45 -19.91 46.84 -17.26
CA ILE A 45 -20.70 46.22 -18.32
C ILE A 45 -19.78 45.53 -19.33
N GLY A 46 -18.74 46.21 -19.82
CA GLY A 46 -17.79 45.67 -20.79
C GLY A 46 -17.09 44.40 -20.30
N VAL A 47 -16.56 44.41 -19.07
CA VAL A 47 -15.92 43.24 -18.46
C VAL A 47 -16.91 42.09 -18.24
N THR A 48 -18.16 42.40 -17.88
CA THR A 48 -19.22 41.40 -17.70
C THR A 48 -19.59 40.73 -19.02
N LEU A 49 -19.81 41.51 -20.08
CA LEU A 49 -20.13 41.00 -21.42
C LEU A 49 -18.99 40.15 -21.97
N PHE A 50 -17.74 40.62 -21.86
CA PHE A 50 -16.56 39.85 -22.26
C PHE A 50 -16.51 38.50 -21.53
N THR A 51 -16.71 38.51 -20.21
CA THR A 51 -16.70 37.30 -19.40
C THR A 51 -17.82 36.32 -19.79
N LEU A 52 -19.03 36.83 -19.99
CA LEU A 52 -20.19 36.03 -20.37
C LEU A 52 -19.99 35.36 -21.74
N VAL A 53 -19.55 36.12 -22.74
CA VAL A 53 -19.31 35.62 -24.10
C VAL A 53 -18.26 34.50 -24.09
N THR A 54 -17.15 34.69 -23.37
CA THR A 54 -16.11 33.65 -23.30
C THR A 54 -16.58 32.40 -22.55
N LEU A 55 -17.35 32.54 -21.46
CA LEU A 55 -17.92 31.41 -20.72
C LEU A 55 -18.94 30.62 -21.57
N VAL A 56 -19.80 31.31 -22.33
CA VAL A 56 -20.73 30.67 -23.28
C VAL A 56 -19.95 29.92 -24.37
N GLY A 57 -18.86 30.51 -24.88
CA GLY A 57 -17.95 29.84 -25.81
C GLY A 57 -17.38 28.54 -25.25
N PHE A 58 -16.85 28.55 -24.02
CA PHE A 58 -16.36 27.34 -23.35
C PHE A 58 -17.46 26.28 -23.14
N TYR A 59 -18.67 26.71 -22.75
CA TYR A 59 -19.80 25.80 -22.59
C TYR A 59 -20.20 25.12 -23.90
N LEU A 60 -20.30 25.89 -25.00
CA LEU A 60 -20.64 25.35 -26.31
C LEU A 60 -19.57 24.40 -26.85
N LEU A 61 -18.28 24.72 -26.65
CA LEU A 61 -17.16 23.85 -27.03
C LEU A 61 -17.19 22.52 -26.26
N LEU A 62 -17.37 22.57 -24.93
CA LEU A 62 -17.48 21.36 -24.10
C LEU A 62 -18.73 20.54 -24.43
N ARG A 63 -19.85 21.19 -24.78
CA ARG A 63 -21.11 20.53 -25.13
C ARG A 63 -21.06 19.87 -26.50
N ARG A 64 -20.48 20.52 -27.51
CA ARG A 64 -20.33 19.96 -28.87
C ARG A 64 -19.28 18.86 -28.93
N GLY A 65 -18.28 18.89 -28.03
CA GLY A 65 -17.18 17.91 -28.02
C GLY A 65 -16.26 18.00 -29.25
N THR A 66 -16.41 19.05 -30.04
CA THR A 66 -15.57 19.39 -31.19
C THR A 66 -14.35 20.14 -30.69
N VAL A 67 -13.16 19.57 -30.91
CA VAL A 67 -11.83 20.09 -30.51
C VAL A 67 -11.50 19.89 -29.03
N LEU A 68 -11.15 18.65 -28.69
CA LEU A 68 -10.30 18.35 -27.54
C LEU A 68 -8.89 18.15 -28.09
N THR A 69 -8.01 19.14 -27.96
CA THR A 69 -6.58 18.91 -28.26
C THR A 69 -6.08 17.78 -27.35
N PRO A 70 -5.17 16.89 -27.82
CA PRO A 70 -4.62 15.83 -26.98
C PRO A 70 -3.98 16.36 -25.69
N ALA A 71 -3.53 17.62 -25.72
CA ALA A 71 -2.87 18.30 -24.61
C ALA A 71 -3.83 18.88 -23.55
N ASP A 72 -5.11 19.15 -23.87
CA ASP A 72 -6.09 19.69 -22.92
C ASP A 72 -7.54 19.25 -23.20
N PRO A 73 -7.87 17.97 -22.95
CA PRO A 73 -9.14 17.39 -23.34
C PRO A 73 -10.33 17.80 -22.43
N VAL A 74 -10.11 18.71 -21.48
CA VAL A 74 -11.13 19.21 -20.54
C VAL A 74 -11.19 20.75 -20.59
N LEU A 75 -10.43 21.39 -21.50
CA LEU A 75 -10.21 22.84 -21.58
C LEU A 75 -9.77 23.45 -20.25
N ALA A 76 -9.01 22.65 -19.50
CA ALA A 76 -8.52 22.95 -18.18
C ALA A 76 -7.60 24.16 -18.15
N PHE A 77 -6.59 24.11 -19.01
CA PHE A 77 -5.56 25.12 -19.12
C PHE A 77 -6.13 26.38 -19.76
N SER A 78 -6.96 26.23 -20.79
CA SER A 78 -7.63 27.36 -21.45
C SER A 78 -8.49 28.17 -20.48
N GLN A 79 -9.29 27.52 -19.63
CA GLN A 79 -10.09 28.20 -18.60
C GLN A 79 -9.21 28.89 -17.54
N ALA A 80 -8.10 28.27 -17.14
CA ALA A 80 -7.16 28.88 -16.19
C ALA A 80 -6.48 30.13 -16.78
N MET A 81 -6.03 30.07 -18.04
CA MET A 81 -5.42 31.21 -18.73
C MET A 81 -6.40 32.37 -18.87
N PHE A 82 -7.65 32.07 -19.24
CA PHE A 82 -8.70 33.07 -19.28
C PHE A 82 -8.94 33.72 -17.91
N SER A 83 -8.99 32.94 -16.84
CA SER A 83 -9.17 33.46 -15.47
C SER A 83 -8.03 34.40 -15.06
N ILE A 84 -6.77 34.05 -15.38
CA ILE A 84 -5.59 34.87 -15.10
C ILE A 84 -5.63 36.17 -15.91
N ALA A 85 -5.98 36.10 -17.20
CA ALA A 85 -6.12 37.28 -18.05
C ALA A 85 -7.25 38.20 -17.58
N LEU A 86 -8.40 37.63 -17.16
CA LEU A 86 -9.53 38.39 -16.62
C LEU A 86 -9.13 39.16 -15.35
N VAL A 87 -8.38 38.53 -14.44
CA VAL A 87 -7.90 39.20 -13.24
C VAL A 87 -6.91 40.32 -13.56
N ALA A 88 -5.99 40.11 -14.51
CA ALA A 88 -5.09 41.16 -14.99
C ALA A 88 -5.84 42.34 -15.64
N LEU A 89 -6.91 42.06 -16.38
CA LEU A 89 -7.80 43.08 -16.95
C LEU A 89 -8.52 43.88 -15.86
N VAL A 90 -9.09 43.20 -14.85
CA VAL A 90 -9.72 43.88 -13.70
C VAL A 90 -8.71 44.74 -12.94
N TYR A 91 -7.48 44.24 -12.77
CA TYR A 91 -6.38 45.01 -12.17
C TYR A 91 -6.04 46.28 -12.98
N ALA A 92 -6.06 46.20 -14.31
CA ALA A 92 -5.83 47.36 -15.18
C ALA A 92 -6.96 48.41 -15.09
N LEU A 93 -8.22 47.95 -15.08
CA LEU A 93 -9.39 48.83 -15.27
C LEU A 93 -9.96 49.43 -13.98
N PHE A 94 -9.82 48.76 -12.83
CA PHE A 94 -10.50 49.14 -11.58
C PHE A 94 -9.50 49.50 -10.47
N GLU A 95 -9.31 50.80 -10.22
CA GLU A 95 -8.39 51.36 -9.22
C GLU A 95 -8.69 50.91 -7.79
N ALA A 96 -9.97 50.96 -7.40
CA ALA A 96 -10.40 50.69 -6.03
C ALA A 96 -10.22 49.23 -5.59
N SER A 97 -10.09 48.29 -6.53
CA SER A 97 -10.00 46.86 -6.27
C SER A 97 -8.68 46.23 -6.73
N ARG A 98 -7.67 47.00 -7.14
CA ARG A 98 -6.42 46.46 -7.71
C ARG A 98 -5.71 45.48 -6.79
N ASN A 99 -5.49 45.88 -5.55
CA ASN A 99 -4.76 45.06 -4.59
C ASN A 99 -5.48 43.74 -4.30
N THR A 100 -6.81 43.80 -4.23
CA THR A 100 -7.67 42.64 -4.03
C THR A 100 -7.75 41.75 -5.27
N ALA A 101 -7.69 42.31 -6.48
CA ALA A 101 -7.69 41.54 -7.72
C ALA A 101 -6.50 40.57 -7.77
N LEU A 102 -5.30 41.00 -7.36
CA LEU A 102 -4.12 40.12 -7.32
C LEU A 102 -4.26 38.94 -6.33
N LEU A 103 -5.01 39.11 -5.23
CA LEU A 103 -5.30 38.02 -4.29
C LEU A 103 -6.05 36.86 -4.96
N TRP A 104 -6.88 37.16 -5.96
CA TRP A 104 -7.64 36.16 -6.70
C TRP A 104 -6.75 35.23 -7.52
N LEU A 105 -5.59 35.70 -8.00
CA LEU A 105 -4.63 34.83 -8.71
C LEU A 105 -4.15 33.69 -7.80
N THR A 106 -3.90 33.97 -6.52
CA THR A 106 -3.51 32.96 -5.51
C THR A 106 -4.59 31.89 -5.36
N VAL A 107 -5.87 32.28 -5.35
CA VAL A 107 -7.01 31.34 -5.24
C VAL A 107 -7.17 30.50 -6.51
N ILE A 108 -7.15 31.15 -7.68
CA ILE A 108 -7.31 30.48 -8.99
C ILE A 108 -6.22 29.42 -9.16
N ILE A 109 -4.96 29.82 -8.94
CA ILE A 109 -3.82 28.92 -9.10
C ILE A 109 -3.87 27.82 -8.06
N ALA A 110 -4.10 28.13 -6.78
CA ALA A 110 -4.21 27.12 -5.75
C ALA A 110 -5.28 26.08 -6.12
N TYR A 111 -6.44 26.49 -6.63
CA TYR A 111 -7.53 25.61 -7.01
C TYR A 111 -7.16 24.69 -8.19
N ASP A 112 -6.55 25.26 -9.24
CA ASP A 112 -6.19 24.54 -10.48
C ASP A 112 -4.90 23.70 -10.38
N ILE A 113 -4.03 23.98 -9.39
CA ILE A 113 -2.72 23.33 -9.23
C ILE A 113 -2.77 21.81 -9.07
N ARG A 114 -3.92 21.26 -8.66
CA ARG A 114 -4.10 19.83 -8.45
C ARG A 114 -4.48 19.07 -9.71
N ARG A 115 -4.87 19.78 -10.77
CA ARG A 115 -5.57 19.23 -11.93
C ARG A 115 -4.80 19.45 -13.23
N LEU A 116 -3.88 20.39 -13.26
CA LEU A 116 -3.04 20.68 -14.42
C LEU A 116 -1.73 19.85 -14.39
N PRO A 117 -1.21 19.42 -15.55
CA PRO A 117 0.15 18.92 -15.72
C PRO A 117 1.21 19.92 -15.26
N GLU A 118 2.40 19.42 -14.89
CA GLU A 118 3.50 20.26 -14.38
C GLU A 118 3.89 21.40 -15.31
N ARG A 119 3.98 21.12 -16.62
CA ARG A 119 4.33 22.11 -17.63
C ARG A 119 3.29 23.24 -17.67
N GLN A 120 2.01 22.89 -17.62
CA GLN A 120 0.90 23.85 -17.63
C GLN A 120 0.83 24.68 -16.34
N ILE A 121 1.15 24.10 -15.17
CA ILE A 121 1.24 24.85 -13.91
C ILE A 121 2.35 25.91 -13.97
N ARG A 122 3.55 25.54 -14.46
CA ARG A 122 4.67 26.49 -14.58
C ARG A 122 4.34 27.64 -15.53
N LEU A 123 3.70 27.34 -16.66
CA LEU A 123 3.21 28.36 -17.59
C LEU A 123 2.17 29.26 -16.93
N ALA A 124 1.18 28.69 -16.25
CA ALA A 124 0.13 29.46 -15.59
C ALA A 124 0.68 30.42 -14.54
N VAL A 125 1.62 29.95 -13.73
CA VAL A 125 2.31 30.79 -12.75
C VAL A 125 3.13 31.89 -13.44
N GLY A 126 3.86 31.56 -14.50
CA GLY A 126 4.60 32.55 -15.29
C GLY A 126 3.69 33.68 -15.80
N PHE A 127 2.56 33.33 -16.41
CA PHE A 127 1.57 34.31 -16.88
C PHE A 127 0.93 35.13 -15.75
N SER A 128 0.72 34.52 -14.58
CA SER A 128 0.17 35.23 -13.41
C SER A 128 1.09 36.31 -12.85
N LEU A 129 2.40 36.24 -13.15
CA LEU A 129 3.36 37.29 -12.80
C LEU A 129 3.57 38.25 -13.99
N LEU A 130 3.68 37.71 -15.20
CA LEU A 130 3.95 38.47 -16.41
C LEU A 130 2.84 39.48 -16.73
N LEU A 131 1.56 39.07 -16.69
CA LEU A 131 0.46 39.97 -17.08
C LEU A 131 0.30 41.16 -16.12
N PRO A 132 0.29 40.99 -14.78
CA PRO A 132 0.32 42.13 -13.88
C PRO A 132 1.57 43.01 -14.04
N ALA A 133 2.75 42.41 -14.24
CA ALA A 133 3.99 43.17 -14.47
C ALA A 133 3.91 44.05 -15.72
N LEU A 134 3.35 43.51 -16.81
CA LEU A 134 3.11 44.26 -18.06
C LEU A 134 2.14 45.43 -17.82
N VAL A 135 1.04 45.19 -17.09
CA VAL A 135 0.08 46.24 -16.75
C VAL A 135 0.72 47.34 -15.91
N ILE A 136 1.56 46.96 -14.92
CA ILE A 136 2.31 47.91 -14.09
C ILE A 136 3.26 48.75 -14.96
N GLY A 137 4.04 48.11 -15.84
CA GLY A 137 4.97 48.78 -16.74
C GLY A 137 4.27 49.74 -17.72
N LEU A 138 3.19 49.27 -18.35
CA LEU A 138 2.39 50.07 -19.29
C LEU A 138 1.75 51.27 -18.59
N ARG A 139 1.21 51.09 -17.38
CA ARG A 139 0.67 52.20 -16.59
C ARG A 139 1.75 53.19 -16.21
N GLY A 140 2.92 52.71 -15.79
CA GLY A 140 4.06 53.54 -15.45
C GLY A 140 4.54 54.39 -16.63
N TRP A 141 4.44 53.86 -17.84
CA TRP A 141 4.75 54.57 -19.08
C TRP A 141 3.64 55.57 -19.48
N LEU A 142 2.37 55.17 -19.43
CA LEU A 142 1.23 56.01 -19.84
C LEU A 142 0.86 57.09 -18.83
N ARG A 143 1.09 56.86 -17.53
CA ARG A 143 0.68 57.73 -16.41
C ARG A 143 1.74 57.74 -15.29
N PRO A 144 2.94 58.27 -15.55
CA PRO A 144 4.07 58.22 -14.60
C PRO A 144 3.74 58.86 -13.24
N GLU A 145 2.94 59.92 -13.20
CA GLU A 145 2.61 60.65 -11.96
C GLU A 145 1.72 59.87 -10.97
N THR A 146 0.98 58.87 -11.46
CA THR A 146 0.05 58.05 -10.64
C THR A 146 0.50 56.59 -10.53
N ALA A 147 1.74 56.31 -10.92
CA ALA A 147 2.25 54.95 -11.10
C ALA A 147 2.46 54.21 -9.77
N GLY A 148 2.77 54.91 -8.66
CA GLY A 148 2.93 54.28 -7.34
C GLY A 148 3.89 53.08 -7.39
N TRP A 149 5.08 53.28 -7.97
CA TRP A 149 6.01 52.19 -8.33
C TRP A 149 6.33 51.25 -7.18
N PHE A 150 6.57 51.80 -5.98
CA PHE A 150 6.91 51.02 -4.81
C PHE A 150 5.81 50.02 -4.43
N ASP A 151 4.56 50.47 -4.28
CA ASP A 151 3.44 49.61 -3.91
C ASP A 151 3.18 48.54 -4.98
N SER A 152 3.27 48.92 -6.26
CA SER A 152 3.08 48.01 -7.38
C SER A 152 4.15 46.91 -7.44
N LEU A 153 5.42 47.28 -7.25
CA LEU A 153 6.54 46.35 -7.25
C LEU A 153 6.53 45.46 -5.99
N LEU A 154 6.18 46.00 -4.83
CA LEU A 154 6.05 45.24 -3.59
C LEU A 154 4.94 44.18 -3.69
N ASN A 155 3.76 44.55 -4.19
CA ASN A 155 2.66 43.60 -4.43
C ASN A 155 3.04 42.54 -5.47
N LEU A 156 3.78 42.91 -6.52
CA LEU A 156 4.28 41.95 -7.51
C LEU A 156 5.30 40.97 -6.90
N ALA A 157 6.20 41.46 -6.04
CA ALA A 157 7.17 40.64 -5.33
C ALA A 157 6.49 39.66 -4.36
N LEU A 158 5.49 40.13 -3.60
CA LEU A 158 4.70 39.27 -2.70
C LEU A 158 3.91 38.21 -3.47
N LEU A 159 3.33 38.58 -4.61
CA LEU A 159 2.68 37.63 -5.51
C LEU A 159 3.68 36.59 -6.02
N ALA A 160 4.90 36.99 -6.40
CA ALA A 160 5.95 36.07 -6.83
C ALA A 160 6.32 35.06 -5.73
N VAL A 161 6.45 35.52 -4.47
CA VAL A 161 6.68 34.65 -3.31
C VAL A 161 5.50 33.68 -3.13
N ALA A 162 4.26 34.17 -3.18
CA ALA A 162 3.07 33.32 -3.04
C ALA A 162 3.00 32.24 -4.14
N MET A 163 3.34 32.61 -5.37
CA MET A 163 3.38 31.67 -6.49
C MET A 163 4.50 30.64 -6.35
N ALA A 164 5.69 31.03 -5.91
CA ALA A 164 6.78 30.10 -5.63
C ALA A 164 6.40 29.09 -4.55
N VAL A 165 5.76 29.56 -3.46
CA VAL A 165 5.24 28.69 -2.40
C VAL A 165 4.20 27.72 -2.95
N LEU A 166 3.21 28.20 -3.72
CA LEU A 166 2.20 27.33 -4.34
C LEU A 166 2.82 26.28 -5.27
N ILE A 167 3.81 26.62 -6.09
CA ILE A 167 4.53 25.66 -6.94
C ILE A 167 5.19 24.58 -6.08
N THR A 168 5.96 24.96 -5.06
CA THR A 168 6.66 23.99 -4.20
C THR A 168 5.69 23.07 -3.45
N LEU A 169 4.56 23.61 -2.98
CA LEU A 169 3.45 22.84 -2.40
C LEU A 169 2.89 21.83 -3.38
N SER A 170 2.65 22.24 -4.63
CA SER A 170 2.14 21.34 -5.66
C SER A 170 3.10 20.21 -5.98
N ALA A 171 4.41 20.50 -6.03
CA ALA A 171 5.44 19.52 -6.32
C ALA A 171 5.53 18.50 -5.18
N ARG A 172 5.54 18.96 -3.92
CA ARG A 172 5.50 18.09 -2.73
C ARG A 172 4.22 17.23 -2.67
N ALA A 173 3.07 17.82 -2.94
CA ALA A 173 1.80 17.08 -2.93
C ALA A 173 1.74 16.01 -4.02
N ARG A 174 2.31 16.28 -5.20
CA ARG A 174 2.40 15.31 -6.30
C ARG A 174 3.41 14.20 -6.01
N SER A 175 4.58 14.53 -5.48
CA SER A 175 5.59 13.52 -5.13
C SER A 175 5.09 12.56 -4.05
N VAL A 176 4.36 13.06 -3.04
CA VAL A 176 3.71 12.22 -2.03
C VAL A 176 2.68 11.27 -2.66
N ARG A 177 1.80 11.75 -3.55
CA ARG A 177 0.81 10.89 -4.22
C ARG A 177 1.44 9.83 -5.11
N ARG A 178 2.50 10.20 -5.84
CA ARG A 178 3.21 9.26 -6.72
C ARG A 178 3.86 8.14 -5.90
N ARG A 179 4.56 8.48 -4.82
CA ARG A 179 5.15 7.51 -3.90
C ARG A 179 4.10 6.61 -3.24
N ASP A 180 2.95 7.17 -2.85
CA ASP A 180 1.86 6.38 -2.26
C ASP A 180 1.29 5.37 -3.25
N LEU A 181 1.09 5.77 -4.51
CA LEU A 181 0.62 4.86 -5.55
C LEU A 181 1.65 3.75 -5.83
N GLU A 182 2.93 4.11 -5.95
CA GLU A 182 4.03 3.16 -6.15
C GLU A 182 4.11 2.16 -4.98
N GLN A 183 3.99 2.64 -3.73
CA GLN A 183 3.97 1.77 -2.55
C GLN A 183 2.76 0.85 -2.51
N ARG A 184 1.55 1.34 -2.81
CA ARG A 184 0.33 0.51 -2.86
C ARG A 184 0.45 -0.59 -3.92
N GLN A 185 0.98 -0.25 -5.10
CA GLN A 185 1.22 -1.23 -6.16
C GLN A 185 2.26 -2.26 -5.76
N GLN A 186 3.37 -1.84 -5.16
CA GLN A 186 4.39 -2.76 -4.69
C GLN A 186 3.83 -3.72 -3.63
N MET A 187 3.09 -3.19 -2.66
CA MET A 187 2.48 -3.99 -1.59
C MET A 187 1.46 -4.99 -2.13
N ALA A 188 0.63 -4.57 -3.10
CA ALA A 188 -0.31 -5.46 -3.77
C ALA A 188 0.41 -6.58 -4.54
N ARG A 189 1.53 -6.27 -5.22
CA ARG A 189 2.36 -7.28 -5.91
C ARG A 189 2.99 -8.26 -4.93
N THR A 190 3.61 -7.78 -3.86
CA THR A 190 4.20 -8.64 -2.83
C THR A 190 3.16 -9.55 -2.19
N LEU A 191 1.96 -9.05 -1.92
CA LEU A 191 0.85 -9.87 -1.43
C LEU A 191 0.38 -10.91 -2.45
N ALA A 192 0.25 -10.54 -3.73
CA ALA A 192 -0.15 -11.45 -4.79
C ALA A 192 0.87 -12.58 -4.96
N GLN A 193 2.17 -12.23 -4.97
CA GLN A 193 3.27 -13.19 -5.05
C GLN A 193 3.28 -14.13 -3.84
N ARG A 194 3.06 -13.62 -2.62
CA ARG A 194 2.92 -14.49 -1.44
C ARG A 194 1.70 -15.39 -1.53
N ARG A 195 0.55 -14.88 -1.99
CA ARG A 195 -0.67 -15.68 -2.19
C ARG A 195 -0.45 -16.83 -3.16
N GLU A 196 0.27 -16.60 -4.24
CA GLU A 196 0.60 -17.64 -5.21
C GLU A 196 1.46 -18.75 -4.59
N LEU A 197 2.46 -18.39 -3.76
CA LEU A 197 3.24 -19.33 -2.96
C LEU A 197 2.42 -20.11 -1.91
N SER A 198 1.19 -19.67 -1.60
CA SER A 198 0.26 -20.36 -0.71
C SER A 198 -0.84 -21.12 -1.44
N ILE A 199 -0.89 -21.06 -2.76
CA ILE A 199 -1.83 -21.82 -3.60
C ILE A 199 -1.16 -23.08 -4.16
N ARG A 200 0.15 -23.03 -4.39
CA ARG A 200 0.95 -24.13 -4.92
C ARG A 200 1.75 -24.86 -3.83
N ASP A 201 2.09 -26.12 -4.10
CA ASP A 201 3.04 -26.91 -3.34
C ASP A 201 4.47 -26.49 -3.69
N ALA A 202 5.31 -26.31 -2.67
CA ALA A 202 6.65 -25.73 -2.85
C ALA A 202 7.65 -26.66 -3.56
N LEU A 203 7.45 -27.98 -3.48
CA LEU A 203 8.34 -28.96 -4.10
C LEU A 203 7.96 -29.24 -5.55
N THR A 204 6.67 -29.47 -5.80
CA THR A 204 6.16 -29.99 -7.08
C THR A 204 5.60 -28.90 -8.02
N GLY A 205 5.28 -27.72 -7.50
CA GLY A 205 4.63 -26.64 -8.26
C GLY A 205 3.14 -26.89 -8.59
N LEU A 206 2.60 -28.06 -8.23
CA LEU A 206 1.17 -28.37 -8.30
C LEU A 206 0.37 -27.53 -7.31
N TYR A 207 -0.97 -27.57 -7.37
CA TYR A 207 -1.77 -26.99 -6.30
C TYR A 207 -1.48 -27.70 -4.96
N ASN A 208 -1.59 -26.97 -3.86
CA ASN A 208 -1.58 -27.62 -2.55
C ASN A 208 -2.98 -28.12 -2.17
N ARG A 209 -3.04 -29.07 -1.23
CA ARG A 209 -4.28 -29.62 -0.68
C ARG A 209 -5.32 -28.56 -0.32
N ARG A 210 -4.91 -27.46 0.31
CA ARG A 210 -5.84 -26.39 0.74
C ARG A 210 -6.53 -25.72 -0.45
N HIS A 211 -5.77 -25.36 -1.47
CA HIS A 211 -6.36 -24.78 -2.68
C HIS A 211 -7.25 -25.77 -3.41
N MET A 212 -6.83 -27.05 -3.46
CA MET A 212 -7.63 -28.09 -4.09
C MET A 212 -8.98 -28.31 -3.39
N LEU A 213 -9.04 -28.26 -2.06
CA LEU A 213 -10.32 -28.28 -1.33
C LEU A 213 -11.27 -27.15 -1.74
N THR A 214 -10.72 -25.95 -2.02
CA THR A 214 -11.53 -24.81 -2.49
C THR A 214 -12.05 -25.06 -3.90
N ARG A 215 -11.21 -25.60 -4.79
CA ARG A 215 -11.59 -25.99 -6.16
C ARG A 215 -12.64 -27.09 -6.17
N LEU A 216 -12.51 -28.10 -5.32
CA LEU A 216 -13.49 -29.19 -5.20
C LEU A 216 -14.88 -28.67 -4.81
N ASP A 217 -14.96 -27.76 -3.84
CA ASP A 217 -16.23 -27.14 -3.41
C ASP A 217 -16.84 -26.27 -4.52
N GLU A 218 -16.02 -25.50 -5.25
CA GLU A 218 -16.46 -24.75 -6.43
C GLU A 218 -17.03 -25.65 -7.53
N GLU A 219 -16.35 -26.76 -7.85
CA GLU A 219 -16.80 -27.71 -8.87
C GLU A 219 -18.01 -28.54 -8.43
N GLN A 220 -18.12 -28.90 -7.16
CA GLN A 220 -19.32 -29.54 -6.61
C GLN A 220 -20.55 -28.65 -6.81
N ARG A 221 -20.46 -27.36 -6.47
CA ARG A 221 -21.57 -26.41 -6.69
C ARG A 221 -21.90 -26.23 -8.17
N ARG A 222 -20.90 -26.26 -9.05
CA ARG A 222 -21.11 -26.22 -10.51
C ARG A 222 -21.82 -27.48 -10.99
N GLN A 223 -21.41 -28.66 -10.53
CA GLN A 223 -22.04 -29.93 -10.86
C GLN A 223 -23.51 -29.93 -10.48
N GLN A 224 -23.84 -29.47 -9.27
CA GLN A 224 -25.22 -29.33 -8.78
C GLN A 224 -26.06 -28.38 -9.64
N ARG A 225 -25.45 -27.32 -10.20
CA ARG A 225 -26.16 -26.34 -11.04
C ARG A 225 -26.32 -26.79 -12.49
N ASP A 226 -25.24 -27.32 -13.07
CA ASP A 226 -25.11 -27.51 -14.53
C ASP A 226 -25.28 -28.99 -14.94
N GLY A 227 -25.28 -29.92 -13.98
CA GLY A 227 -25.51 -31.36 -14.17
C GLY A 227 -24.41 -32.08 -14.96
N VAL A 228 -23.19 -31.55 -14.96
CA VAL A 228 -22.06 -32.07 -15.75
C VAL A 228 -21.31 -33.11 -14.93
N PRO A 229 -20.83 -34.24 -15.48
CA PRO A 229 -20.09 -35.24 -14.70
C PRO A 229 -18.81 -34.65 -14.07
N LEU A 230 -18.51 -35.06 -12.84
CA LEU A 230 -17.32 -34.63 -12.09
C LEU A 230 -16.61 -35.88 -11.58
N CYS A 231 -15.35 -36.09 -11.98
CA CYS A 231 -14.54 -37.19 -11.47
C CYS A 231 -13.39 -36.67 -10.62
N VAL A 232 -13.03 -37.45 -9.60
CA VAL A 232 -11.82 -37.26 -8.79
C VAL A 232 -10.98 -38.52 -8.84
N ALA A 233 -9.66 -38.38 -8.82
CA ALA A 233 -8.74 -39.50 -8.70
C ALA A 233 -7.71 -39.24 -7.62
N LEU A 234 -7.56 -40.18 -6.70
CA LEU A 234 -6.48 -40.23 -5.72
C LEU A 234 -5.38 -41.13 -6.27
N LEU A 235 -4.14 -40.61 -6.30
CA LEU A 235 -2.97 -41.28 -6.82
C LEU A 235 -1.93 -41.38 -5.70
N ASP A 236 -1.24 -42.50 -5.60
CA ASP A 236 -0.20 -42.74 -4.61
C ASP A 236 0.96 -43.48 -5.25
N ILE A 237 2.17 -42.94 -5.09
CA ILE A 237 3.39 -43.54 -5.64
C ILE A 237 3.70 -44.83 -4.88
N ASP A 238 3.76 -45.94 -5.60
CA ASP A 238 3.96 -47.25 -5.01
C ASP A 238 5.36 -47.36 -4.38
N HIS A 239 5.42 -47.92 -3.18
CA HIS A 239 6.68 -48.17 -2.47
C HIS A 239 7.56 -46.92 -2.28
N PHE A 240 7.00 -45.71 -2.31
CA PHE A 240 7.78 -44.47 -2.23
C PHE A 240 8.62 -44.36 -0.95
N LYS A 241 8.13 -44.86 0.19
CA LYS A 241 8.95 -45.01 1.40
C LYS A 241 10.22 -45.82 1.17
N GLN A 242 10.17 -46.92 0.42
CA GLN A 242 11.36 -47.72 0.10
C GLN A 242 12.34 -46.95 -0.78
N VAL A 243 11.84 -46.09 -1.68
CA VAL A 243 12.69 -45.20 -2.49
C VAL A 243 13.45 -44.24 -1.57
N ASN A 244 12.77 -43.61 -0.60
CA ASN A 244 13.43 -42.73 0.36
C ASN A 244 14.43 -43.50 1.24
N ASP A 245 14.04 -44.67 1.74
CA ASP A 245 14.86 -45.47 2.66
C ASP A 245 16.15 -45.98 1.98
N HIS A 246 16.12 -46.31 0.68
CA HIS A 246 17.28 -46.86 -0.04
C HIS A 246 18.10 -45.80 -0.79
N CYS A 247 17.45 -44.79 -1.35
CA CYS A 247 18.11 -43.79 -2.22
C CYS A 247 18.24 -42.41 -1.56
N GLY A 248 17.64 -42.21 -0.39
CA GLY A 248 17.63 -40.94 0.34
C GLY A 248 16.53 -39.98 -0.11
N HIS A 249 16.13 -39.09 0.80
CA HIS A 249 15.11 -38.06 0.57
C HIS A 249 15.35 -37.14 -0.65
N PRO A 250 16.60 -36.74 -1.01
CA PRO A 250 16.82 -35.95 -2.22
C PRO A 250 16.39 -36.65 -3.51
N ILE A 251 16.58 -37.98 -3.61
CA ILE A 251 16.11 -38.78 -4.74
C ILE A 251 14.58 -38.90 -4.69
N GLY A 252 14.01 -39.09 -3.49
CA GLY A 252 12.56 -39.04 -3.30
C GLY A 252 11.91 -37.74 -3.78
N ASP A 253 12.51 -36.60 -3.44
CA ASP A 253 12.08 -35.28 -3.88
C ASP A 253 12.16 -35.15 -5.41
N ALA A 254 13.23 -35.65 -6.03
CA ALA A 254 13.37 -35.69 -7.49
C ALA A 254 12.29 -36.57 -8.14
N VAL A 255 11.94 -37.70 -7.51
CA VAL A 255 10.86 -38.58 -7.97
C VAL A 255 9.51 -37.86 -7.92
N LEU A 256 9.20 -37.18 -6.82
CA LEU A 256 7.96 -36.41 -6.67
C LEU A 256 7.86 -35.27 -7.70
N GLN A 257 8.95 -34.54 -7.91
CA GLN A 257 9.03 -33.47 -8.91
C GLN A 257 8.80 -34.02 -10.31
N ARG A 258 9.43 -35.15 -10.64
CA ARG A 258 9.32 -35.73 -11.97
C ARG A 258 7.95 -36.34 -12.22
N PHE A 259 7.38 -37.01 -11.22
CA PHE A 259 6.00 -37.48 -11.25
C PHE A 259 5.02 -36.32 -11.50
N ALA A 260 5.19 -35.20 -10.79
CA ALA A 260 4.36 -34.02 -10.99
C ALA A 260 4.48 -33.43 -12.41
N GLN A 261 5.68 -33.41 -12.99
CA GLN A 261 5.89 -32.98 -14.38
C GLN A 261 5.19 -33.91 -15.38
N LEU A 262 5.27 -35.23 -15.17
CA LEU A 262 4.57 -36.21 -16.01
C LEU A 262 3.05 -36.07 -15.89
N ALA A 263 2.53 -35.84 -14.68
CA ALA A 263 1.12 -35.57 -14.45
C ALA A 263 0.67 -34.28 -15.15
N GLN A 264 1.42 -33.19 -15.05
CA GLN A 264 1.11 -31.95 -15.78
C GLN A 264 1.13 -32.14 -17.30
N ALA A 265 2.05 -32.95 -17.82
CA ALA A 265 2.12 -33.25 -19.25
C ALA A 265 0.93 -34.12 -19.72
N ALA A 266 0.43 -35.02 -18.88
CA ALA A 266 -0.75 -35.84 -19.16
C ALA A 266 -2.07 -35.04 -19.06
N PHE A 267 -2.08 -33.98 -18.25
CA PHE A 267 -3.23 -33.09 -18.03
C PHE A 267 -2.84 -31.62 -18.29
N PRO A 268 -2.58 -31.22 -19.56
CA PRO A 268 -2.04 -29.90 -19.89
C PRO A 268 -3.08 -28.77 -19.88
N GLY A 269 -4.37 -29.08 -19.68
CA GLY A 269 -5.44 -28.09 -19.72
C GLY A 269 -5.67 -27.43 -18.36
N ASP A 270 -5.97 -26.13 -18.37
CA ASP A 270 -6.28 -25.33 -17.16
C ASP A 270 -7.56 -25.76 -16.42
N VAL A 271 -8.33 -26.69 -16.99
CA VAL A 271 -9.58 -27.21 -16.42
C VAL A 271 -9.32 -28.34 -15.42
N ASP A 272 -8.45 -29.28 -15.78
CA ASP A 272 -8.11 -30.41 -14.93
C ASP A 272 -7.11 -29.92 -13.88
N ALA A 273 -7.46 -30.02 -12.60
CA ALA A 273 -6.63 -29.50 -11.52
C ALA A 273 -5.86 -30.65 -10.88
N LEU A 274 -4.54 -30.48 -10.76
CA LEU A 274 -3.65 -31.40 -10.07
C LEU A 274 -3.14 -30.77 -8.77
N ALA A 275 -3.20 -31.52 -7.68
CA ALA A 275 -2.65 -31.13 -6.39
C ALA A 275 -1.80 -32.21 -5.77
N ARG A 276 -0.80 -31.79 -4.99
CA ARG A 276 -0.17 -32.66 -4.00
C ARG A 276 -1.06 -32.70 -2.75
N TRP A 277 -1.61 -33.88 -2.48
CA TRP A 277 -2.64 -34.10 -1.45
C TRP A 277 -2.05 -34.48 -0.09
N GLY A 278 -0.95 -35.22 -0.11
CA GLY A 278 -0.20 -35.75 1.01
C GLY A 278 1.22 -36.12 0.54
N GLY A 279 2.16 -36.45 1.43
CA GLY A 279 3.59 -36.58 1.11
C GLY A 279 3.92 -37.24 -0.24
N GLU A 280 3.37 -38.43 -0.48
CA GLU A 280 3.49 -39.24 -1.71
C GLU A 280 2.18 -39.30 -2.53
N GLU A 281 1.15 -38.57 -2.09
CA GLU A 281 -0.21 -38.65 -2.60
C GLU A 281 -0.57 -37.42 -3.45
N PHE A 282 -1.25 -37.66 -4.56
CA PHE A 282 -1.71 -36.65 -5.48
C PHE A 282 -3.22 -36.77 -5.68
N LEU A 283 -3.89 -35.63 -5.81
CA LEU A 283 -5.30 -35.56 -6.13
C LEU A 283 -5.47 -34.89 -7.48
N LEU A 284 -6.21 -35.55 -8.35
CA LEU A 284 -6.62 -35.06 -9.65
C LEU A 284 -8.13 -34.79 -9.65
N LEU A 285 -8.49 -33.58 -10.03
CA LEU A 285 -9.87 -33.12 -10.20
C LEU A 285 -10.14 -32.97 -11.70
N MET A 286 -11.14 -33.68 -12.21
CA MET A 286 -11.52 -33.70 -13.63
C MET A 286 -12.97 -33.23 -13.80
N PRO A 287 -13.20 -31.92 -13.94
CA PRO A 287 -14.51 -31.36 -14.21
C PRO A 287 -15.01 -31.80 -15.59
N ALA A 288 -16.32 -31.92 -15.73
CA ALA A 288 -16.98 -32.25 -16.99
C ALA A 288 -16.45 -33.52 -17.67
N THR A 289 -15.97 -34.48 -16.89
CA THR A 289 -15.33 -35.70 -17.39
C THR A 289 -16.08 -36.93 -16.87
N PRO A 290 -16.64 -37.78 -17.75
CA PRO A 290 -17.29 -39.02 -17.35
C PRO A 290 -16.26 -40.07 -16.90
N LEU A 291 -16.72 -41.06 -16.14
CA LEU A 291 -15.86 -42.05 -15.48
C LEU A 291 -14.92 -42.79 -16.44
N ARG A 292 -15.42 -43.18 -17.63
CA ARG A 292 -14.63 -43.87 -18.65
C ARG A 292 -13.47 -43.03 -19.19
N ASP A 293 -13.72 -41.75 -19.42
CA ASP A 293 -12.69 -40.84 -19.94
C ASP A 293 -11.66 -40.50 -18.86
N ALA A 294 -12.12 -40.40 -17.61
CA ALA A 294 -11.26 -40.23 -16.43
C ALA A 294 -10.33 -41.44 -16.24
N GLU A 295 -10.86 -42.66 -16.29
CA GLU A 295 -10.08 -43.90 -16.20
C GLU A 295 -9.04 -43.98 -17.32
N ALA A 296 -9.45 -43.74 -18.57
CA ALA A 296 -8.54 -43.73 -19.71
C ALA A 296 -7.44 -42.66 -19.58
N ALA A 297 -7.75 -41.49 -19.01
CA ALA A 297 -6.77 -40.43 -18.78
C ALA A 297 -5.74 -40.78 -17.70
N VAL A 298 -6.18 -41.37 -16.58
CA VAL A 298 -5.29 -41.82 -15.51
C VAL A 298 -4.43 -43.00 -16.00
N GLN A 299 -4.97 -43.89 -16.83
CA GLN A 299 -4.20 -44.97 -17.43
C GLN A 299 -3.10 -44.44 -18.37
N ARG A 300 -3.34 -43.38 -19.15
CA ARG A 300 -2.28 -42.73 -19.94
C ARG A 300 -1.16 -42.15 -19.07
N LEU A 301 -1.51 -41.57 -17.93
CA LEU A 301 -0.49 -41.10 -16.97
C LEU A 301 0.32 -42.28 -16.41
N ARG A 302 -0.33 -43.42 -16.13
CA ARG A 302 0.34 -44.65 -15.70
C ARG A 302 1.34 -45.16 -16.74
N ASP A 303 0.92 -45.23 -18.00
CA ASP A 303 1.80 -45.64 -19.10
C ASP A 303 2.99 -44.68 -19.27
N ALA A 304 2.77 -43.37 -19.09
CA ALA A 304 3.83 -42.36 -19.15
C ALA A 304 4.84 -42.47 -17.99
N VAL A 305 4.37 -42.78 -16.77
CA VAL A 305 5.24 -43.02 -15.61
C VAL A 305 6.05 -44.30 -15.78
N HIS A 306 5.43 -45.36 -16.29
CA HIS A 306 6.08 -46.64 -16.55
C HIS A 306 7.09 -46.55 -17.71
N GLY A 307 6.84 -45.71 -18.71
CA GLY A 307 7.73 -45.48 -19.85
C GLY A 307 8.89 -44.52 -19.58
N TYR A 308 8.93 -43.86 -18.41
CA TYR A 308 10.01 -42.94 -18.08
C TYR A 308 11.23 -43.68 -17.51
N ASP A 309 12.42 -43.32 -18.00
CA ASP A 309 13.68 -43.92 -17.53
C ASP A 309 14.07 -43.36 -16.16
N TRP A 310 13.61 -44.01 -15.09
CA TRP A 310 13.95 -43.64 -13.70
C TRP A 310 15.43 -43.89 -13.34
N GLY A 311 16.17 -44.67 -14.16
CA GLY A 311 17.58 -44.97 -13.98
C GLY A 311 18.49 -43.74 -14.01
N GLN A 312 18.02 -42.65 -14.62
CA GLN A 312 18.74 -41.37 -14.66
C GLN A 312 18.84 -40.66 -13.31
N HIS A 313 17.94 -40.98 -12.36
CA HIS A 313 18.00 -40.45 -10.99
C HIS A 313 18.81 -41.37 -10.07
N HIS A 314 18.57 -42.68 -10.17
CA HIS A 314 19.32 -43.69 -9.43
C HIS A 314 19.32 -45.01 -10.21
N ALA A 315 20.48 -45.69 -10.28
CA ALA A 315 20.61 -46.95 -11.00
C ALA A 315 19.63 -48.01 -10.47
N GLY A 316 18.87 -48.65 -11.36
CA GLY A 316 17.90 -49.68 -11.01
C GLY A 316 16.59 -49.19 -10.38
N LEU A 317 16.37 -47.87 -10.29
CA LEU A 317 15.12 -47.31 -9.79
C LEU A 317 13.98 -47.58 -10.79
N ALA A 318 12.85 -48.08 -10.29
CA ALA A 318 11.61 -48.20 -11.03
C ALA A 318 10.48 -47.64 -10.17
N VAL A 319 9.68 -46.74 -10.73
CA VAL A 319 8.60 -46.07 -10.01
C VAL A 319 7.28 -46.37 -10.72
N THR A 320 6.31 -46.86 -9.96
CA THR A 320 4.92 -47.05 -10.38
C THR A 320 3.99 -46.27 -9.45
N PHE A 321 2.71 -46.18 -9.81
CA PHE A 321 1.70 -45.63 -8.90
C PHE A 321 0.40 -46.42 -8.99
N SER A 322 -0.33 -46.42 -7.88
CA SER A 322 -1.70 -46.92 -7.81
C SER A 322 -2.67 -45.75 -7.81
N ALA A 323 -3.84 -45.90 -8.42
CA ALA A 323 -4.87 -44.88 -8.45
C ALA A 323 -6.27 -45.41 -8.18
N GLY A 324 -7.05 -44.64 -7.42
CA GLY A 324 -8.48 -44.82 -7.21
C GLY A 324 -9.26 -43.68 -7.87
N VAL A 325 -10.10 -43.99 -8.85
CA VAL A 325 -10.91 -43.00 -9.59
C VAL A 325 -12.36 -43.13 -9.16
N CYS A 326 -13.02 -42.03 -8.83
CA CYS A 326 -14.42 -42.01 -8.42
C CYS A 326 -15.22 -40.97 -9.19
N LEU A 327 -16.43 -41.34 -9.62
CA LEU A 327 -17.43 -40.40 -10.12
C LEU A 327 -18.13 -39.75 -8.93
N HIS A 328 -18.20 -38.41 -8.91
CA HIS A 328 -18.99 -37.69 -7.93
C HIS A 328 -20.48 -37.78 -8.28
N LEU A 329 -21.27 -38.36 -7.38
CA LEU A 329 -22.72 -38.43 -7.51
C LEU A 329 -23.37 -37.20 -6.86
N PRO A 330 -24.43 -36.60 -7.44
CA PRO A 330 -25.09 -35.41 -6.89
C PRO A 330 -25.65 -35.59 -5.47
N GLU A 331 -25.92 -36.84 -5.09
CA GLU A 331 -26.48 -37.24 -3.80
C GLU A 331 -25.41 -37.37 -2.70
N CYS A 332 -24.14 -37.49 -3.09
CA CYS A 332 -23.02 -37.63 -2.18
C CYS A 332 -22.37 -36.26 -1.89
N ASN A 333 -21.79 -36.11 -0.71
CA ASN A 333 -20.90 -34.97 -0.45
C ASN A 333 -19.48 -35.26 -1.00
N MET A 334 -18.65 -34.21 -1.15
CA MET A 334 -17.29 -34.38 -1.65
C MET A 334 -16.41 -35.25 -0.73
N ALA A 335 -16.64 -35.22 0.58
CA ALA A 335 -15.87 -36.03 1.53
C ALA A 335 -16.12 -37.54 1.31
N GLU A 336 -17.37 -37.95 1.12
CA GLU A 336 -17.77 -39.32 0.77
C GLU A 336 -17.17 -39.75 -0.57
N THR A 337 -17.11 -38.84 -1.54
CA THR A 337 -16.52 -39.13 -2.87
C THR A 337 -15.02 -39.35 -2.77
N LEU A 338 -14.32 -38.56 -1.95
CA LEU A 338 -12.90 -38.75 -1.67
C LEU A 338 -12.67 -40.06 -0.89
N GLU A 339 -13.54 -40.41 0.07
CA GLU A 339 -13.46 -41.69 0.78
C GLU A 339 -13.66 -42.89 -0.16
N GLN A 340 -14.56 -42.78 -1.14
CA GLN A 340 -14.77 -43.80 -2.16
C GLN A 340 -13.55 -43.93 -3.11
N ALA A 341 -12.97 -42.81 -3.53
CA ALA A 341 -11.73 -42.81 -4.30
C ALA A 341 -10.56 -43.41 -3.51
N ASP A 342 -10.47 -43.14 -2.20
CA ASP A 342 -9.48 -43.72 -1.32
C ASP A 342 -9.65 -45.24 -1.16
N ARG A 343 -10.90 -45.72 -0.99
CA ARG A 343 -11.20 -47.16 -0.98
C ARG A 343 -10.81 -47.85 -2.29
N ALA A 344 -11.03 -47.19 -3.43
CA ALA A 344 -10.60 -47.71 -4.73
C ALA A 344 -9.06 -47.77 -4.83
N LEU A 345 -8.36 -46.74 -4.35
CA LEU A 345 -6.90 -46.72 -4.27
C LEU A 345 -6.38 -47.85 -3.36
N TYR A 346 -7.02 -48.07 -2.22
CA TYR A 346 -6.69 -49.17 -1.32
C TYR A 346 -6.86 -50.53 -1.99
N GLN A 347 -7.95 -50.73 -2.75
CA GLN A 347 -8.16 -51.93 -3.55
C GLN A 347 -7.08 -52.11 -4.63
N ALA A 348 -6.67 -51.03 -5.30
CA ALA A 348 -5.58 -51.06 -6.27
C ALA A 348 -4.28 -51.58 -5.63
N LYS A 349 -3.95 -51.07 -4.43
CA LYS A 349 -2.80 -51.52 -3.65
C LYS A 349 -2.91 -52.99 -3.22
N ALA A 350 -4.09 -53.42 -2.75
CA ALA A 350 -4.35 -54.79 -2.30
C ALA A 350 -4.28 -55.81 -3.45
N LEU A 351 -4.67 -55.43 -4.66
CA LEU A 351 -4.64 -56.29 -5.84
C LEU A 351 -3.24 -56.44 -6.46
N GLY A 352 -2.21 -55.83 -5.87
CA GLY A 352 -0.82 -55.96 -6.30
C GLY A 352 -0.19 -54.69 -6.88
N ARG A 353 -0.76 -53.50 -6.58
CA ARG A 353 -0.24 -52.18 -7.00
C ARG A 353 -0.14 -52.00 -8.52
N ASP A 354 0.44 -50.87 -8.95
CA ASP A 354 0.59 -50.46 -10.34
C ASP A 354 -0.70 -50.67 -11.15
N ARG A 355 -1.79 -50.04 -10.72
CA ARG A 355 -3.08 -50.13 -11.41
C ARG A 355 -4.04 -49.01 -11.05
N VAL A 356 -5.03 -48.85 -11.91
CA VAL A 356 -6.17 -47.96 -11.71
C VAL A 356 -7.38 -48.80 -11.33
N VAL A 357 -8.07 -48.43 -10.25
CA VAL A 357 -9.35 -49.03 -9.86
C VAL A 357 -10.40 -47.93 -9.84
N VAL A 358 -11.58 -48.21 -10.40
CA VAL A 358 -12.69 -47.26 -10.50
C VAL A 358 -13.79 -47.61 -9.49
N HIS A 359 -14.38 -46.58 -8.87
CA HIS A 359 -15.56 -46.69 -8.02
C HIS A 359 -16.72 -45.88 -8.61
N GLY A 360 -17.82 -46.57 -8.94
CA GLY A 360 -19.01 -46.02 -9.59
C GLY A 360 -19.59 -47.00 -10.61
N LYS A 361 -20.89 -46.88 -10.92
CA LYS A 361 -21.47 -47.63 -12.05
C LYS A 361 -20.92 -47.04 -13.35
N MET A 362 -20.36 -47.87 -14.22
CA MET A 362 -20.16 -47.49 -15.61
C MET A 362 -21.56 -47.26 -16.19
N ASP A 363 -21.93 -46.02 -16.48
CA ASP A 363 -23.20 -45.72 -17.15
C ASP A 363 -23.22 -46.45 -18.49
N HIS A 364 -23.97 -47.54 -18.55
CA HIS A 364 -24.40 -48.13 -19.82
C HIS A 364 -25.62 -47.40 -20.38
N ASP A 365 -26.32 -46.57 -19.60
CA ASP A 365 -27.56 -45.88 -20.00
C ASP A 365 -27.70 -44.48 -19.34
N GLY A 366 -27.19 -43.44 -20.01
CA GLY A 366 -27.35 -42.02 -19.66
C GLY A 366 -26.91 -41.13 -20.84
N PRO A 367 -27.55 -39.97 -21.11
CA PRO A 367 -27.72 -39.42 -22.46
C PRO A 367 -26.40 -39.22 -23.22
N GLN A 368 -26.29 -39.95 -24.34
CA GLN A 368 -25.18 -39.98 -25.30
C GLN A 368 -25.07 -38.68 -26.10
N ASP A 369 -24.78 -37.56 -25.45
CA ASP A 369 -24.40 -36.33 -26.17
C ASP A 369 -23.03 -35.80 -25.74
N PRO A 370 -21.94 -36.35 -26.33
CA PRO A 370 -20.57 -35.86 -26.12
C PRO A 370 -20.41 -34.36 -26.37
N SER A 371 -21.28 -33.77 -27.22
CA SER A 371 -21.23 -32.34 -27.56
C SER A 371 -21.60 -31.44 -26.37
N ARG A 372 -22.50 -31.90 -25.49
CA ARG A 372 -22.92 -31.17 -24.30
C ARG A 372 -21.79 -31.07 -23.27
N TRP A 373 -21.01 -32.13 -23.10
CA TRP A 373 -19.85 -32.17 -22.20
C TRP A 373 -18.66 -31.41 -22.76
N ALA A 374 -18.39 -31.52 -24.07
CA ALA A 374 -17.38 -30.73 -24.75
C ALA A 374 -17.65 -29.20 -24.66
N ALA A 375 -18.91 -28.79 -24.83
CA ALA A 375 -19.32 -27.39 -24.67
C ALA A 375 -19.27 -26.89 -23.21
N ALA A 376 -19.47 -27.78 -22.22
CA ALA A 376 -19.27 -27.45 -20.81
C ALA A 376 -17.77 -27.30 -20.48
N ARG A 377 -16.93 -28.20 -21.02
CA ARG A 377 -15.47 -28.16 -20.88
C ARG A 377 -14.87 -26.88 -21.51
N GLN A 378 -15.28 -26.53 -22.74
CA GLN A 378 -14.88 -25.26 -23.38
C GLN A 378 -15.33 -24.01 -22.61
N ARG A 379 -16.51 -24.05 -21.97
CA ARG A 379 -16.97 -22.95 -21.10
C ARG A 379 -16.12 -22.82 -19.83
N SER A 380 -15.68 -23.93 -19.25
CA SER A 380 -14.73 -23.94 -18.14
C SER A 380 -13.36 -23.41 -18.58
N GLU A 381 -12.84 -23.82 -19.74
CA GLU A 381 -11.58 -23.31 -20.32
C GLU A 381 -11.60 -21.78 -20.53
N ALA A 382 -12.71 -21.25 -21.07
CA ALA A 382 -12.87 -19.82 -21.30
C ALA A 382 -12.93 -18.99 -20.00
N GLN A 383 -13.31 -19.60 -18.88
CA GLN A 383 -13.46 -18.93 -17.59
C GLN A 383 -12.19 -18.97 -16.74
N VAL A 384 -11.30 -19.95 -16.97
CA VAL A 384 -10.01 -20.06 -16.27
C VAL A 384 -8.94 -19.14 -16.88
N ARG A 385 -9.09 -18.71 -18.15
CA ARG A 385 -8.20 -17.71 -18.77
C ARG A 385 -8.27 -16.36 -18.04
N VAL A 386 -7.35 -16.17 -17.09
CA VAL A 386 -6.96 -14.85 -16.60
C VAL A 386 -6.27 -14.12 -17.75
N PRO A 387 -6.59 -12.84 -18.05
CA PRO A 387 -5.94 -12.12 -19.13
C PRO A 387 -4.43 -12.06 -18.90
N ASP A 388 -3.66 -12.56 -19.89
CA ASP A 388 -2.20 -12.52 -19.90
C ASP A 388 -1.71 -11.09 -19.66
N LEU A 389 -1.21 -10.84 -18.45
CA LEU A 389 -0.29 -9.74 -18.22
C LEU A 389 1.06 -10.17 -18.78
N PRO A 390 1.69 -9.38 -19.66
CA PRO A 390 2.98 -9.75 -20.24
C PRO A 390 3.99 -10.04 -19.12
N PRO A 391 4.74 -11.16 -19.18
CA PRO A 391 5.77 -11.45 -18.20
C PRO A 391 6.82 -10.33 -18.28
N GLN A 392 6.86 -9.48 -17.26
CA GLN A 392 7.97 -8.55 -17.10
C GLN A 392 9.15 -9.31 -16.50
N PRO A 393 10.38 -9.06 -16.99
CA PRO A 393 11.56 -9.77 -16.54
C PRO A 393 11.66 -9.71 -15.01
N LEU A 394 11.85 -10.89 -14.40
CA LEU A 394 12.17 -11.05 -12.99
C LEU A 394 13.29 -10.07 -12.63
N GLN A 395 12.94 -9.01 -11.91
CA GLN A 395 13.96 -8.24 -11.21
C GLN A 395 14.52 -9.16 -10.14
N PRO A 396 15.86 -9.33 -10.06
CA PRO A 396 16.46 -10.16 -9.03
C PRO A 396 15.95 -9.71 -7.65
N PRO A 397 15.84 -10.65 -6.68
CA PRO A 397 15.50 -10.28 -5.31
C PRO A 397 16.43 -9.15 -4.92
N VAL A 398 15.83 -8.02 -4.51
CA VAL A 398 16.57 -6.92 -3.92
C VAL A 398 17.23 -7.53 -2.70
N ALA A 399 18.50 -7.92 -2.83
CA ALA A 399 19.33 -8.31 -1.71
C ALA A 399 19.09 -7.26 -0.64
N ASP A 400 18.75 -7.71 0.58
CA ASP A 400 18.64 -6.83 1.74
C ASP A 400 19.83 -5.88 1.68
N ALA A 401 19.56 -4.63 1.32
CA ALA A 401 20.60 -3.63 1.26
C ALA A 401 21.24 -3.68 2.65
N PRO A 402 22.57 -3.92 2.75
CA PRO A 402 23.21 -4.01 4.05
C PRO A 402 22.76 -2.77 4.84
N PRO A 403 22.40 -2.92 6.14
CA PRO A 403 22.00 -1.79 6.94
C PRO A 403 23.02 -0.69 6.70
N PRO A 404 22.59 0.53 6.32
CA PRO A 404 23.52 1.57 5.89
C PRO A 404 24.62 1.64 6.93
N ALA A 405 25.87 1.44 6.49
CA ALA A 405 27.02 1.48 7.38
C ALA A 405 26.86 2.69 8.29
N PRO A 406 27.07 2.56 9.62
CA PRO A 406 26.89 3.68 10.54
C PRO A 406 27.67 4.86 9.96
N GLU A 407 26.94 5.89 9.50
CA GLU A 407 27.55 7.03 8.83
C GLU A 407 28.65 7.52 9.75
N ARG A 408 29.92 7.39 9.34
CA ARG A 408 31.05 7.93 10.08
C ARG A 408 30.77 9.41 10.22
N ARG A 409 30.34 9.82 11.43
CA ARG A 409 30.02 11.20 11.74
C ARG A 409 31.32 11.98 11.53
N PRO A 410 31.37 12.98 10.63
CA PRO A 410 32.53 13.84 10.54
C PRO A 410 32.75 14.48 11.91
N ALA A 411 34.01 14.59 12.35
CA ALA A 411 34.40 15.11 13.68
C ALA A 411 33.98 16.58 13.92
N PHE A 412 33.46 17.26 12.90
CA PHE A 412 32.89 18.59 12.97
C PHE A 412 31.40 18.55 12.62
N PRO A 413 30.51 19.12 13.45
CA PRO A 413 29.11 19.26 13.08
C PRO A 413 29.04 20.11 11.81
N ARG A 414 28.47 19.56 10.73
CA ARG A 414 28.20 20.36 9.53
C ARG A 414 27.30 21.53 9.97
N LEU A 415 27.53 22.75 9.47
CA LEU A 415 26.70 23.93 9.76
C LEU A 415 25.18 23.64 9.62
N ALA A 416 24.82 22.71 8.73
CA ALA A 416 23.46 22.19 8.58
C ALA A 416 22.90 21.51 9.85
N ASP A 417 23.71 20.75 10.60
CA ASP A 417 23.29 20.13 11.85
C ASP A 417 23.21 21.17 12.98
N LEU A 418 24.06 22.19 12.94
CA LEU A 418 23.98 23.35 13.82
C LEU A 418 22.70 24.16 13.56
N VAL A 419 22.13 24.20 12.36
CA VAL A 419 20.89 24.96 12.09
C VAL A 419 19.64 24.08 12.22
N LEU A 420 19.68 22.87 11.68
CA LEU A 420 18.52 21.99 11.54
C LEU A 420 18.28 21.04 12.72
N GLY A 421 19.29 20.87 13.59
CA GLY A 421 19.25 19.91 14.69
C GLY A 421 19.54 18.47 14.25
N THR A 422 19.81 17.61 15.23
CA THR A 422 20.21 16.21 15.03
C THR A 422 19.01 15.24 15.04
N ASP A 423 17.89 15.62 15.66
CA ASP A 423 16.66 14.82 15.68
C ASP A 423 15.94 14.87 14.31
N ARG A 424 15.57 13.70 13.77
CA ARG A 424 14.80 13.57 12.53
C ARG A 424 13.48 14.35 12.57
N ARG A 425 12.79 14.40 13.72
CA ARG A 425 11.51 15.12 13.83
C ARG A 425 11.69 16.63 13.77
N VAL A 426 12.70 17.14 14.46
CA VAL A 426 13.06 18.58 14.45
C VAL A 426 13.53 19.00 13.05
N ARG A 427 14.42 18.20 12.45
CA ARG A 427 14.99 18.45 11.12
C ARG A 427 13.95 18.44 9.99
N ALA A 428 12.87 17.66 10.13
CA ALA A 428 11.78 17.62 9.16
C ALA A 428 10.91 18.89 9.18
N VAL A 429 10.85 19.60 10.31
CA VAL A 429 9.98 20.77 10.52
C VAL A 429 10.74 22.09 10.40
N MET A 430 12.01 22.12 10.81
CA MET A 430 12.84 23.34 10.84
C MET A 430 12.88 24.14 9.52
N PRO A 431 12.97 23.53 8.32
CA PRO A 431 12.99 24.30 7.07
C PRO A 431 11.73 25.15 6.86
N MET A 432 10.57 24.71 7.36
CA MET A 432 9.33 25.47 7.28
C MET A 432 9.36 26.67 8.24
N CYS A 433 9.87 26.48 9.47
CA CYS A 433 10.03 27.56 10.43
C CYS A 433 11.01 28.63 9.91
N LEU A 434 12.16 28.23 9.36
CA LEU A 434 13.14 29.16 8.80
C LEU A 434 12.60 29.94 7.60
N LEU A 435 11.85 29.29 6.71
CA LEU A 435 11.20 29.95 5.58
C LEU A 435 10.18 31.01 6.05
N SER A 436 9.46 30.74 7.14
CA SER A 436 8.55 31.72 7.73
C SER A 436 9.28 32.86 8.43
N SER A 437 10.37 32.57 9.16
CA SER A 437 11.24 33.59 9.76
C SER A 437 11.82 34.53 8.70
N ALA A 438 12.20 34.01 7.52
CA ALA A 438 12.67 34.85 6.41
C ALA A 438 11.60 35.86 5.95
N MET A 439 10.32 35.50 6.01
CA MET A 439 9.24 36.43 5.68
C MET A 439 9.07 37.52 6.74
N TYR A 440 9.20 37.18 8.02
CA TYR A 440 9.24 38.18 9.10
C TYR A 440 10.43 39.15 8.94
N VAL A 441 11.61 38.64 8.59
CA VAL A 441 12.77 39.48 8.29
C VAL A 441 12.48 40.43 7.13
N ALA A 442 11.84 39.97 6.06
CA ALA A 442 11.42 40.84 4.96
C ALA A 442 10.44 41.94 5.41
N CYS A 443 9.46 41.61 6.25
CA CYS A 443 8.55 42.60 6.86
C CYS A 443 9.33 43.65 7.66
N ILE A 444 10.28 43.21 8.49
CA ILE A 444 11.12 44.07 9.32
C ILE A 444 11.95 45.01 8.45
N THR A 445 12.59 44.48 7.40
CA THR A 445 13.38 45.28 6.46
C THR A 445 12.53 46.36 5.79
N VAL A 446 11.32 46.02 5.32
CA VAL A 446 10.40 47.01 4.73
C VAL A 446 9.99 48.07 5.76
N LEU A 447 9.69 47.66 6.99
CA LEU A 447 9.33 48.57 8.08
C LEU A 447 10.48 49.55 8.40
N LEU A 448 11.71 49.06 8.51
CA LEU A 448 12.88 49.86 8.85
C LEU A 448 13.38 50.73 7.69
N ALA A 449 13.37 50.23 6.46
CA ALA A 449 13.91 50.93 5.29
C ALA A 449 12.96 51.99 4.73
N HIS A 450 11.65 51.81 4.86
CA HIS A 450 10.66 52.72 4.25
C HIS A 450 9.78 53.46 5.26
N LEU A 451 9.43 52.85 6.40
CA LEU A 451 8.49 53.48 7.34
C LEU A 451 9.20 54.43 8.31
N VAL A 452 10.34 54.02 8.88
CA VAL A 452 11.11 54.84 9.83
C VAL A 452 11.64 56.14 9.22
N PRO A 453 12.24 56.14 8.00
CA PRO A 453 12.79 57.37 7.42
C PRO A 453 11.72 58.35 6.93
N ALA A 454 10.50 57.87 6.65
CA ALA A 454 9.43 58.70 6.13
C ALA A 454 8.79 59.61 7.19
N GLY A 455 8.91 59.29 8.48
CA GLY A 455 8.39 60.10 9.60
C GLY A 455 6.86 60.26 9.62
N ARG A 456 6.11 59.47 8.85
CA ARG A 456 4.66 59.64 8.63
C ARG A 456 3.77 58.84 9.58
N THR A 457 4.34 58.05 10.48
CA THR A 457 3.60 57.23 11.47
C THR A 457 4.14 57.47 12.87
N ALA A 458 3.28 57.33 13.89
CA ALA A 458 3.69 57.52 15.28
C ALA A 458 4.77 56.51 15.68
N HIS A 459 5.90 56.98 16.21
CA HIS A 459 7.08 56.15 16.51
C HIS A 459 6.76 54.92 17.38
N TRP A 460 5.84 55.03 18.35
CA TRP A 460 5.45 53.91 19.23
C TRP A 460 4.80 52.75 18.46
N SER A 461 4.01 53.05 17.43
CA SER A 461 3.28 52.04 16.64
C SER A 461 4.23 51.17 15.80
N VAL A 462 5.34 51.76 15.35
CA VAL A 462 6.41 51.07 14.63
C VAL A 462 7.16 50.11 15.57
N TRP A 463 7.44 50.53 16.81
CA TRP A 463 8.08 49.65 17.81
C TRP A 463 7.22 48.44 18.18
N VAL A 464 5.90 48.62 18.29
CA VAL A 464 4.96 47.51 18.53
C VAL A 464 5.01 46.49 17.38
N LEU A 465 4.97 46.97 16.12
CA LEU A 465 5.09 46.10 14.95
C LEU A 465 6.45 45.40 14.88
N LEU A 466 7.54 46.10 15.20
CA LEU A 466 8.88 45.53 15.20
C LEU A 466 9.01 44.41 16.25
N ALA A 467 8.51 44.65 17.48
CA ALA A 467 8.49 43.65 18.54
C ALA A 467 7.66 42.41 18.14
N GLN A 468 6.47 42.61 17.58
CA GLN A 468 5.60 41.53 17.09
C GLN A 468 6.31 40.65 16.04
N ASN A 469 7.00 41.28 15.07
CA ASN A 469 7.71 40.57 14.02
C ASN A 469 8.98 39.88 14.55
N MET A 470 9.69 40.48 15.51
CA MET A 470 10.86 39.85 16.14
C MET A 470 10.48 38.59 16.93
N ILE A 471 9.40 38.63 17.70
CA ILE A 471 8.87 37.45 18.39
C ILE A 471 8.53 36.35 17.38
N GLY A 472 7.80 36.69 16.31
CA GLY A 472 7.43 35.74 15.24
C GLY A 472 8.62 35.17 14.46
N CYS A 473 9.72 35.92 14.37
CA CYS A 473 10.94 35.50 13.70
C CYS A 473 11.80 34.55 14.56
N VAL A 474 11.93 34.85 15.86
CA VAL A 474 12.94 34.21 16.75
C VAL A 474 12.36 33.07 17.59
N VAL A 475 11.17 33.23 18.16
CA VAL A 475 10.63 32.27 19.14
C VAL A 475 10.32 30.89 18.54
N PRO A 476 9.62 30.77 17.40
CA PRO A 476 9.28 29.45 16.83
C PRO A 476 10.50 28.56 16.49
N PRO A 477 11.54 29.03 15.77
CA PRO A 477 12.70 28.17 15.48
C PRO A 477 13.47 27.78 16.74
N LEU A 478 13.55 28.64 17.76
CA LEU A 478 14.18 28.29 19.05
C LEU A 478 13.39 27.21 19.80
N LEU A 479 12.06 27.32 19.86
CA LEU A 479 11.21 26.32 20.50
C LEU A 479 11.30 24.96 19.78
N VAL A 480 11.24 24.95 18.45
CA VAL A 480 11.38 23.72 17.67
C VAL A 480 12.77 23.11 17.83
N ARG A 481 13.82 23.95 17.85
CA ARG A 481 15.21 23.52 18.03
C ARG A 481 15.46 22.91 19.40
N SER A 482 14.86 23.47 20.46
CA SER A 482 15.00 22.95 21.82
C SER A 482 14.49 21.52 21.99
N GLY A 483 13.77 20.97 21.00
CA GLY A 483 13.15 19.66 21.07
C GLY A 483 11.90 19.62 21.96
N PHE A 484 11.56 20.72 22.64
CA PHE A 484 10.40 20.81 23.52
C PHE A 484 9.09 20.49 22.79
N THR A 485 8.96 20.92 21.54
CA THR A 485 7.76 20.72 20.72
C THR A 485 7.72 19.35 20.04
N SER A 486 8.80 18.56 20.06
CA SER A 486 8.89 17.26 19.37
C SER A 486 7.89 16.22 19.89
N ARG A 487 7.47 16.36 21.15
CA ARG A 487 6.50 15.50 21.84
C ARG A 487 5.05 15.94 21.59
N TRP A 488 4.86 17.12 21.01
CA TRP A 488 3.52 17.67 20.80
C TRP A 488 2.87 17.08 19.56
N ARG A 489 1.53 17.09 19.55
CA ARG A 489 0.71 16.63 18.42
C ARG A 489 0.91 17.47 17.13
N ASP A 490 1.39 18.71 17.26
CA ASP A 490 1.82 19.61 16.18
C ASP A 490 3.21 20.15 16.52
N PRO A 491 4.30 19.49 16.06
CA PRO A 491 5.67 19.86 16.43
C PRO A 491 6.11 21.22 15.90
N ALA A 492 5.44 21.71 14.85
CA ALA A 492 5.73 22.99 14.21
C ALA A 492 5.04 24.17 14.89
N ILE A 493 4.14 23.90 15.86
CA ILE A 493 3.28 24.92 16.49
C ILE A 493 2.56 25.75 15.40
N THR A 494 2.07 25.10 14.35
CA THR A 494 1.60 25.76 13.12
C THR A 494 0.41 26.67 13.40
N LEU A 495 -0.56 26.20 14.20
CA LEU A 495 -1.78 26.96 14.47
C LEU A 495 -1.53 28.25 15.28
N PRO A 496 -0.90 28.21 16.48
CA PRO A 496 -0.60 29.44 17.21
C PRO A 496 0.26 30.40 16.38
N TYR A 497 1.15 29.86 15.55
CA TYR A 497 2.01 30.66 14.71
C TYR A 497 1.27 31.39 13.58
N VAL A 498 0.35 30.70 12.89
CA VAL A 498 -0.55 31.31 11.89
C VAL A 498 -1.43 32.39 12.52
N LEU A 499 -1.94 32.16 13.73
CA LEU A 499 -2.75 33.15 14.45
C LEU A 499 -1.93 34.37 14.87
N TRP A 500 -0.68 34.18 15.33
CA TRP A 500 0.25 35.26 15.65
C TRP A 500 0.57 36.13 14.44
N ALA A 501 0.86 35.50 13.29
CA ALA A 501 1.08 36.20 12.03
C ALA A 501 -0.16 36.98 11.58
N GLY A 502 -1.34 36.34 11.64
CA GLY A 502 -2.62 36.97 11.28
C GLY A 502 -2.96 38.19 12.13
N ALA A 503 -2.75 38.11 13.46
CA ALA A 503 -2.96 39.22 14.37
C ALA A 503 -2.01 40.39 14.04
N GLY A 504 -0.71 40.11 13.86
CA GLY A 504 0.28 41.14 13.52
C GLY A 504 -0.02 41.84 12.20
N LEU A 505 -0.43 41.10 11.17
CA LEU A 505 -0.83 41.66 9.89
C LEU A 505 -2.13 42.47 9.98
N THR A 506 -3.11 42.04 10.78
CA THR A 506 -4.34 42.82 11.01
C THR A 506 -4.03 44.17 11.66
N VAL A 507 -3.11 44.19 12.63
CA VAL A 507 -2.62 45.42 13.26
C VAL A 507 -1.85 46.28 12.25
N ALA A 508 -1.03 45.67 11.39
CA ALA A 508 -0.31 46.38 10.32
C ALA A 508 -1.24 47.04 9.29
N TYR A 509 -2.39 46.42 8.96
CA TYR A 509 -3.39 47.01 8.07
C TYR A 509 -3.92 48.36 8.58
N ALA A 510 -4.10 48.45 9.91
CA ALA A 510 -4.56 49.65 10.60
C ALA A 510 -3.48 50.73 10.61
N ILE A 511 -2.28 50.38 11.06
CA ILE A 511 -1.20 51.34 11.33
C ILE A 511 -0.56 51.87 10.04
N VAL A 512 -0.57 51.09 8.94
CA VAL A 512 0.18 51.39 7.72
C VAL A 512 -0.74 51.45 6.48
N PRO A 513 -1.52 52.55 6.29
CA PRO A 513 -2.47 52.67 5.18
C PRO A 513 -1.86 52.48 3.79
N MET A 514 -0.60 52.90 3.60
CA MET A 514 0.12 52.78 2.33
C MET A 514 0.37 51.32 1.93
N LEU A 515 0.51 50.42 2.90
CA LEU A 515 0.82 49.00 2.67
C LEU A 515 -0.40 48.09 2.76
N ARG A 516 -1.62 48.61 2.83
CA ARG A 516 -2.86 47.79 2.97
C ARG A 516 -2.96 46.68 1.94
N GLY A 517 -2.59 46.94 0.68
CA GLY A 517 -2.57 45.92 -0.37
C GLY A 517 -1.60 44.78 -0.09
N ALA A 518 -0.38 45.11 0.29
CA ALA A 518 0.67 44.16 0.63
C ALA A 518 0.31 43.32 1.87
N VAL A 519 -0.28 43.96 2.89
CA VAL A 519 -0.73 43.29 4.12
C VAL A 519 -1.83 42.25 3.83
N LEU A 520 -2.82 42.59 3.01
CA LEU A 520 -3.87 41.66 2.60
C LEU A 520 -3.30 40.47 1.79
N GLN A 521 -2.28 40.71 0.96
CA GLN A 521 -1.55 39.64 0.26
C GLN A 521 -0.79 38.74 1.23
N MET A 522 -0.10 39.31 2.20
CA MET A 522 0.60 38.55 3.24
C MET A 522 -0.35 37.68 4.08
N LEU A 523 -1.57 38.16 4.38
CA LEU A 523 -2.58 37.35 5.08
C LEU A 523 -2.98 36.12 4.26
N SER A 524 -3.13 36.27 2.94
CA SER A 524 -3.39 35.13 2.06
C SER A 524 -2.22 34.14 2.04
N LEU A 525 -0.98 34.64 2.06
CA LEU A 525 0.23 33.83 2.05
C LEU A 525 0.41 33.04 3.35
N VAL A 526 0.12 33.65 4.50
CA VAL A 526 0.07 32.96 5.81
C VAL A 526 -0.91 31.78 5.77
N MET A 527 -2.09 31.96 5.16
CA MET A 527 -3.05 30.86 5.01
C MET A 527 -2.56 29.76 4.08
N VAL A 528 -1.86 30.10 2.98
CA VAL A 528 -1.24 29.12 2.08
C VAL A 528 -0.16 28.30 2.81
N PHE A 529 0.66 28.92 3.65
CA PHE A 529 1.62 28.20 4.51
C PHE A 529 0.92 27.23 5.47
N GLY A 530 -0.24 27.61 6.00
CA GLY A 530 -1.10 26.75 6.82
C GLY A 530 -1.46 25.42 6.14
N PHE A 531 -1.48 25.33 4.81
CA PHE A 531 -1.81 24.10 4.07
C PHE A 531 -0.83 22.95 4.37
N MET A 532 0.39 23.27 4.80
CA MET A 532 1.44 22.28 5.05
C MET A 532 1.30 21.59 6.40
N GLY A 533 0.86 22.30 7.43
CA GLY A 533 0.90 21.84 8.82
C GLY A 533 -0.47 21.70 9.49
N LEU A 534 -1.48 22.46 9.07
CA LEU A 534 -2.76 22.51 9.77
C LEU A 534 -3.62 21.27 9.49
N ARG A 535 -4.22 20.73 10.56
CA ARG A 535 -5.27 19.71 10.47
C ARG A 535 -6.58 20.31 9.98
N PRO A 536 -7.52 19.52 9.43
CA PRO A 536 -8.78 20.03 8.87
C PRO A 536 -9.62 20.87 9.85
N ARG A 537 -9.58 20.54 11.15
CA ARG A 537 -10.23 21.35 12.21
C ARG A 537 -9.47 22.64 12.48
N GLN A 538 -8.15 22.58 12.60
CA GLN A 538 -7.30 23.74 12.87
C GLN A 538 -7.34 24.75 11.72
N THR A 539 -7.45 24.29 10.48
CA THR A 539 -7.64 25.14 9.31
C THR A 539 -8.90 26.01 9.43
N LYS A 540 -10.04 25.43 9.84
CA LYS A 540 -11.30 26.18 10.00
C LYS A 540 -11.19 27.23 11.10
N ILE A 541 -10.54 26.86 12.22
CA ILE A 541 -10.28 27.77 13.34
C ILE A 541 -9.39 28.93 12.87
N ALA A 542 -8.26 28.64 12.24
CA ALA A 542 -7.32 29.64 11.75
C ALA A 542 -7.99 30.62 10.77
N GLY A 543 -8.68 30.11 9.75
CA GLY A 543 -9.38 30.94 8.77
C GLY A 543 -10.48 31.80 9.39
N GLY A 544 -11.33 31.20 10.24
CA GLY A 544 -12.42 31.92 10.91
C GLY A 544 -11.91 33.02 11.83
N VAL A 545 -10.87 32.76 12.63
CA VAL A 545 -10.28 33.74 13.54
C VAL A 545 -9.63 34.88 12.76
N VAL A 546 -8.87 34.62 11.71
CA VAL A 546 -8.23 35.68 10.90
C VAL A 546 -9.27 36.55 10.20
N ILE A 547 -10.34 35.95 9.66
CA ILE A 547 -11.46 36.72 9.06
C ILE A 547 -12.17 37.57 10.11
N ALA A 548 -12.41 37.03 11.32
CA ALA A 548 -13.01 37.78 12.41
C ALA A 548 -12.12 38.95 12.87
N MET A 549 -10.80 38.74 12.99
CA MET A 549 -9.83 39.79 13.31
C MET A 549 -9.88 40.92 12.28
N LEU A 550 -9.91 40.60 10.99
CA LEU A 550 -10.06 41.59 9.92
C LEU A 550 -11.39 42.35 10.00
N ALA A 551 -12.50 41.66 10.27
CA ALA A 551 -13.82 42.28 10.37
C ALA A 551 -13.92 43.22 11.58
N VAL A 552 -13.41 42.81 12.74
CA VAL A 552 -13.34 43.63 13.95
C VAL A 552 -12.46 44.85 13.71
N MET A 553 -11.29 44.67 13.10
CA MET A 553 -10.42 45.79 12.74
C MET A 553 -11.14 46.77 11.80
N ALA A 554 -11.80 46.28 10.75
CA ALA A 554 -12.57 47.14 9.85
C ALA A 554 -13.65 47.94 10.58
N ALA A 555 -14.41 47.31 11.48
CA ALA A 555 -15.44 47.98 12.27
C ALA A 555 -14.86 49.07 13.18
N VAL A 556 -13.77 48.77 13.89
CA VAL A 556 -13.07 49.73 14.74
C VAL A 556 -12.54 50.91 13.91
N TRP A 557 -11.94 50.62 12.75
CA TRP A 557 -11.39 51.66 11.88
C TRP A 557 -12.45 52.54 11.23
N ILE A 558 -13.62 51.99 10.89
CA ILE A 558 -14.74 52.79 10.38
C ILE A 558 -15.29 53.72 11.47
N GLN A 559 -15.29 53.27 12.73
CA GLN A 559 -15.84 54.05 13.85
C GLN A 559 -14.89 55.13 14.36
N PHE A 560 -13.59 54.82 14.45
CA PHE A 560 -12.59 55.67 15.10
C PHE A 560 -11.50 56.19 14.17
N GLY A 561 -11.52 55.76 12.90
CA GLY A 561 -10.53 56.16 11.91
C GLY A 561 -10.73 57.59 11.41
N PRO A 562 -9.79 58.08 10.58
CA PRO A 562 -9.84 59.44 10.06
C PRO A 562 -11.02 59.66 9.10
N ALA A 563 -11.71 60.80 9.23
CA ALA A 563 -12.90 61.12 8.43
C ALA A 563 -12.64 61.26 6.91
N TRP A 564 -11.39 61.45 6.48
CA TRP A 564 -11.02 61.53 5.07
C TRP A 564 -10.96 60.17 4.37
N GLU A 565 -10.97 59.05 5.11
CA GLU A 565 -11.04 57.72 4.52
C GLU A 565 -12.48 57.34 4.19
N ASN A 566 -12.72 56.91 2.94
CA ASN A 566 -14.04 56.47 2.52
C ASN A 566 -14.40 55.10 3.14
N PRO A 567 -15.42 55.00 4.02
CA PRO A 567 -15.80 53.74 4.68
C PRO A 567 -16.19 52.65 3.68
N ARG A 568 -16.81 53.03 2.55
CA ARG A 568 -17.24 52.08 1.51
C ARG A 568 -16.06 51.34 0.90
N ARG A 569 -14.89 51.99 0.79
CA ARG A 569 -13.67 51.36 0.26
C ARG A 569 -13.12 50.31 1.24
N ILE A 570 -13.11 50.61 2.53
CA ILE A 570 -12.65 49.67 3.58
C ILE A 570 -13.55 48.43 3.60
N VAL A 571 -14.87 48.63 3.60
CA VAL A 571 -15.85 47.53 3.53
C VAL A 571 -15.63 46.67 2.29
N LEU A 572 -15.38 47.30 1.13
CA LEU A 572 -15.10 46.60 -0.11
C LEU A 572 -13.82 45.77 -0.02
N GLU A 573 -12.69 46.35 0.41
CA GLU A 573 -11.41 45.64 0.51
C GLU A 573 -11.49 44.46 1.49
N VAL A 574 -12.04 44.69 2.68
CA VAL A 574 -12.12 43.68 3.75
C VAL A 574 -13.09 42.56 3.39
N SER A 575 -14.27 42.88 2.84
CA SER A 575 -15.25 41.85 2.42
C SER A 575 -14.68 40.95 1.32
N MET A 576 -13.96 41.51 0.36
CA MET A 576 -13.32 40.72 -0.68
C MET A 576 -12.15 39.89 -0.16
N SER A 577 -11.31 40.45 0.71
CA SER A 577 -10.22 39.70 1.33
C SER A 577 -10.76 38.58 2.23
N ALA A 578 -11.84 38.82 2.96
CA ALA A 578 -12.54 37.79 3.72
C ALA A 578 -13.06 36.67 2.80
N ALA A 579 -13.60 36.98 1.63
CA ALA A 579 -14.03 35.99 0.64
C ALA A 579 -12.85 35.15 0.12
N VAL A 580 -11.70 35.79 -0.18
CA VAL A 580 -10.48 35.08 -0.59
C VAL A 580 -9.96 34.17 0.53
N LEU A 581 -9.85 34.69 1.75
CA LEU A 581 -9.39 33.91 2.90
C LEU A 581 -10.33 32.73 3.21
N TRP A 582 -11.64 32.93 3.05
CA TRP A 582 -12.63 31.85 3.18
C TRP A 582 -12.40 30.75 2.13
N LEU A 583 -12.20 31.12 0.86
CA LEU A 583 -11.90 30.15 -0.21
C LEU A 583 -10.58 29.41 0.03
N LEU A 584 -9.53 30.11 0.47
CA LEU A 584 -8.26 29.49 0.85
C LEU A 584 -8.42 28.56 2.05
N THR A 585 -9.28 28.91 3.02
CA THR A 585 -9.60 28.07 4.18
C THR A 585 -10.31 26.79 3.75
N LEU A 586 -11.33 26.89 2.88
CA LEU A 586 -12.01 25.72 2.31
C LEU A 586 -11.04 24.84 1.53
N GLN A 587 -10.12 25.45 0.77
CA GLN A 587 -9.14 24.72 0.01
C GLN A 587 -8.12 24.01 0.91
N SER A 588 -7.60 24.69 1.91
CA SER A 588 -6.72 24.13 2.95
C SER A 588 -7.39 22.94 3.62
N HIS A 589 -8.67 23.06 3.97
CA HIS A 589 -9.43 22.00 4.63
C HIS A 589 -9.51 20.75 3.73
N ASN A 590 -9.82 20.94 2.45
CA ASN A 590 -9.83 19.86 1.46
C ASN A 590 -8.45 19.22 1.27
N HIS A 591 -7.38 20.01 1.33
CA HIS A 591 -6.02 19.50 1.22
C HIS A 591 -5.64 18.64 2.44
N SER A 592 -5.90 19.16 3.64
CA SER A 592 -5.62 18.46 4.89
C SER A 592 -6.48 17.20 5.03
N SER A 593 -7.74 17.22 4.58
CA SER A 593 -8.62 16.05 4.66
C SER A 593 -8.21 14.94 3.70
N THR A 594 -7.82 15.28 2.46
CA THR A 594 -7.25 14.28 1.54
C THR A 594 -5.95 13.68 2.11
N ARG A 595 -5.07 14.51 2.71
CA ARG A 595 -3.83 14.00 3.33
C ARG A 595 -4.09 13.05 4.49
N GLU A 596 -5.03 13.38 5.38
CA GLU A 596 -5.39 12.51 6.50
C GLU A 596 -6.04 11.20 6.02
N ARG A 597 -6.91 11.27 5.01
CA ARG A 597 -7.55 10.10 4.43
C ARG A 597 -6.54 9.14 3.80
N VAL A 598 -5.64 9.65 2.96
CA VAL A 598 -4.58 8.85 2.34
C VAL A 598 -3.71 8.17 3.40
N ARG A 599 -3.36 8.88 4.48
CA ARG A 599 -2.60 8.31 5.59
C ARG A 599 -3.34 7.18 6.29
N ARG A 600 -4.64 7.34 6.57
CA ARG A 600 -5.46 6.28 7.19
C ARG A 600 -5.57 5.04 6.31
N GLU A 601 -5.91 5.22 5.04
CA GLU A 601 -6.00 4.11 4.08
C GLU A 601 -4.67 3.33 3.97
N ARG A 602 -3.54 4.04 4.01
CA ARG A 602 -2.20 3.42 4.03
C ARG A 602 -1.96 2.60 5.30
N ASP A 603 -2.32 3.14 6.46
CA ASP A 603 -2.12 2.48 7.74
C ASP A 603 -3.05 1.24 7.87
N GLU A 604 -4.30 1.32 7.39
CA GLU A 604 -5.24 0.20 7.29
C GLU A 604 -4.74 -0.89 6.34
N LEU A 605 -4.26 -0.50 5.14
CA LEU A 605 -3.69 -1.46 4.19
C LEU A 605 -2.47 -2.17 4.78
N ALA A 606 -1.59 -1.44 5.45
CA ALA A 606 -0.42 -2.03 6.12
C ALA A 606 -0.82 -3.02 7.22
N ALA A 607 -1.85 -2.70 8.01
CA ALA A 607 -2.38 -3.61 9.02
C ALA A 607 -3.01 -4.87 8.40
N ALA A 608 -3.79 -4.72 7.33
CA ALA A 608 -4.41 -5.84 6.62
C ALA A 608 -3.35 -6.76 5.99
N VAL A 609 -2.30 -6.19 5.39
CA VAL A 609 -1.16 -6.95 4.86
C VAL A 609 -0.46 -7.72 5.98
N ALA A 610 -0.15 -7.07 7.10
CA ALA A 610 0.48 -7.73 8.24
C ALA A 610 -0.39 -8.85 8.85
N GLN A 611 -1.71 -8.74 8.75
CA GLN A 611 -2.64 -9.81 9.15
C GLN A 611 -2.59 -10.99 8.16
N VAL A 612 -2.61 -10.72 6.86
CA VAL A 612 -2.46 -11.76 5.83
C VAL A 612 -1.13 -12.48 6.01
N GLU A 613 -0.03 -11.76 6.18
CA GLU A 613 1.28 -12.38 6.40
C GLU A 613 1.28 -13.29 7.64
N ARG A 614 0.65 -12.88 8.75
CA ARG A 614 0.53 -13.72 9.96
C ARG A 614 -0.26 -15.00 9.72
N LEU A 615 -1.34 -14.94 8.94
CA LEU A 615 -2.13 -16.12 8.57
C LEU A 615 -1.36 -17.09 7.66
N MET A 616 -0.37 -16.58 6.92
CA MET A 616 0.46 -17.37 6.01
C MET A 616 1.70 -17.99 6.66
N MET A 617 2.04 -17.61 7.90
CA MET A 617 3.19 -18.18 8.61
C MET A 617 2.85 -19.41 9.46
N ARG A 618 1.57 -19.75 9.60
CA ARG A 618 1.10 -20.85 10.44
C ARG A 618 0.44 -21.97 9.64
N ASP A 619 0.64 -23.19 10.10
CA ASP A 619 -0.11 -24.36 9.65
C ASP A 619 -1.57 -24.25 10.12
N PRO A 620 -2.57 -24.46 9.25
CA PRO A 620 -3.98 -24.26 9.60
C PRO A 620 -4.52 -25.30 10.57
N LEU A 621 -3.98 -26.51 10.54
CA LEU A 621 -4.51 -27.64 11.31
C LEU A 621 -3.99 -27.54 12.75
N THR A 622 -2.68 -27.46 12.90
CA THR A 622 -2.00 -27.49 14.20
C THR A 622 -1.81 -26.10 14.83
N GLY A 623 -1.98 -25.05 14.03
CA GLY A 623 -1.67 -23.66 14.41
C GLY A 623 -0.19 -23.38 14.66
N LEU A 624 0.70 -24.37 14.49
CA LEU A 624 2.16 -24.19 14.61
C LEU A 624 2.68 -23.34 13.47
N PHE A 625 3.96 -22.97 13.48
CA PHE A 625 4.56 -22.39 12.28
C PHE A 625 4.54 -23.40 11.13
N ASN A 626 4.52 -22.92 9.90
CA ASN A 626 4.65 -23.77 8.73
C ASN A 626 6.12 -23.92 8.31
N ARG A 627 6.39 -24.88 7.41
CA ARG A 627 7.72 -25.12 6.83
C ARG A 627 8.38 -23.85 6.28
N GLN A 628 7.63 -23.00 5.57
CA GLN A 628 8.16 -21.74 5.00
C GLN A 628 8.70 -20.80 6.07
N TYR A 629 7.96 -20.60 7.17
CA TYR A 629 8.43 -19.77 8.28
C TYR A 629 9.69 -20.38 8.92
N MET A 630 9.71 -21.70 9.11
CA MET A 630 10.86 -22.38 9.71
C MET A 630 12.12 -22.26 8.85
N GLN A 631 12.01 -22.37 7.52
CA GLN A 631 13.12 -22.16 6.60
C GLN A 631 13.78 -20.79 6.83
N LEU A 632 12.97 -19.72 6.90
CA LEU A 632 13.45 -18.36 7.16
C LEU A 632 14.03 -18.20 8.58
N ALA A 633 13.45 -18.86 9.58
CA ALA A 633 13.96 -18.85 10.95
C ALA A 633 15.34 -19.52 11.03
N LEU A 634 15.52 -20.65 10.33
CA LEU A 634 16.80 -21.35 10.23
C LEU A 634 17.85 -20.50 9.53
N GLU A 635 17.54 -19.88 8.39
CA GLU A 635 18.47 -18.97 7.69
C GLU A 635 18.94 -17.82 8.59
N ARG A 636 18.04 -17.26 9.40
CA ARG A 636 18.36 -16.21 10.37
C ARG A 636 19.29 -16.71 11.48
N GLU A 637 19.04 -17.90 11.99
CA GLU A 637 19.89 -18.51 13.02
C GLU A 637 21.25 -18.96 12.45
N CYS A 638 21.33 -19.48 11.21
CA CYS A 638 22.59 -19.70 10.50
C CYS A 638 23.41 -18.40 10.42
N ALA A 639 22.78 -17.31 9.99
CA ALA A 639 23.44 -16.00 9.90
C ALA A 639 23.84 -15.44 11.27
N ARG A 640 23.08 -15.75 12.33
CA ARG A 640 23.41 -15.37 13.70
C ARG A 640 24.57 -16.19 14.23
N HIS A 641 24.57 -17.51 14.05
CA HIS A 641 25.66 -18.41 14.44
C HIS A 641 26.98 -17.98 13.80
N MET A 642 26.97 -17.64 12.50
CA MET A 642 28.16 -17.08 11.82
C MET A 642 28.68 -15.77 12.43
N ARG A 643 27.79 -14.92 12.96
CA ARG A 643 28.17 -13.61 13.54
C ARG A 643 28.57 -13.68 15.00
N SER A 644 27.88 -14.47 15.82
CA SER A 644 28.04 -14.48 17.27
C SER A 644 28.69 -15.74 17.83
N GLY A 645 28.92 -16.77 17.00
CA GLY A 645 29.45 -18.07 17.44
C GLY A 645 28.50 -18.88 18.33
N ALA A 646 27.26 -18.42 18.52
CA ALA A 646 26.26 -19.11 19.32
C ALA A 646 25.60 -20.20 18.46
N GLY A 647 25.94 -21.45 18.72
CA GLY A 647 25.39 -22.60 18.01
C GLY A 647 23.92 -22.86 18.33
N PHE A 648 23.26 -23.58 17.43
CA PHE A 648 21.89 -24.05 17.61
C PHE A 648 21.79 -25.47 17.09
N CYS A 649 20.75 -26.19 17.51
CA CYS A 649 20.43 -27.50 16.96
C CYS A 649 19.01 -27.51 16.41
N VAL A 650 18.77 -28.48 15.52
CA VAL A 650 17.43 -28.79 15.01
C VAL A 650 17.08 -30.21 15.36
N ALA A 651 15.80 -30.48 15.55
CA ALA A 651 15.26 -31.81 15.74
C ALA A 651 14.15 -32.06 14.74
N LEU A 652 14.36 -33.03 13.85
CA LEU A 652 13.32 -33.54 12.96
C LEU A 652 12.60 -34.68 13.65
N ILE A 653 11.30 -34.55 13.81
CA ILE A 653 10.41 -35.43 14.56
C ILE A 653 9.43 -36.06 13.59
N ASP A 654 9.19 -37.36 13.73
CA ASP A 654 8.16 -38.08 12.99
C ASP A 654 7.31 -38.91 13.95
N LEU A 655 5.99 -38.82 13.81
CA LEU A 655 5.06 -39.57 14.65
C LEU A 655 5.08 -41.06 14.29
N ASP A 656 5.38 -41.92 15.26
CA ASP A 656 5.53 -43.34 15.00
C ASP A 656 4.18 -43.97 14.64
N HIS A 657 4.18 -44.78 13.57
CA HIS A 657 3.02 -45.53 13.12
C HIS A 657 1.78 -44.69 12.78
N PHE A 658 1.94 -43.40 12.45
CA PHE A 658 0.81 -42.50 12.17
C PHE A 658 -0.06 -42.97 11.00
N LYS A 659 0.55 -43.49 9.92
CA LYS A 659 -0.21 -44.12 8.81
C LYS A 659 -1.17 -45.21 9.30
N ARG A 660 -0.74 -46.07 10.22
CA ARG A 660 -1.61 -47.12 10.81
C ARG A 660 -2.78 -46.51 11.59
N ILE A 661 -2.58 -45.38 12.27
CA ILE A 661 -3.65 -44.67 12.99
C ILE A 661 -4.68 -44.15 11.98
N ASN A 662 -4.24 -43.53 10.90
CA ASN A 662 -5.15 -43.09 9.83
C ASN A 662 -5.90 -44.26 9.20
N ASP A 663 -5.19 -45.32 8.85
CA ASP A 663 -5.77 -46.49 8.17
C ASP A 663 -6.79 -47.23 9.05
N THR A 664 -6.60 -47.22 10.38
CA THR A 664 -7.45 -47.97 11.32
C THR A 664 -8.58 -47.12 11.89
N CYS A 665 -8.34 -45.84 12.14
CA CYS A 665 -9.25 -44.96 12.88
C CYS A 665 -9.79 -43.80 12.04
N GLY A 666 -9.35 -43.66 10.80
CA GLY A 666 -9.75 -42.59 9.88
C GLY A 666 -8.97 -41.28 10.08
N HIS A 667 -8.88 -40.49 9.01
CA HIS A 667 -8.11 -39.25 8.99
C HIS A 667 -8.54 -38.19 10.02
N HIS A 668 -9.82 -38.15 10.42
CA HIS A 668 -10.28 -37.23 11.45
C HIS A 668 -9.62 -37.48 12.81
N VAL A 669 -9.35 -38.75 13.15
CA VAL A 669 -8.61 -39.11 14.36
C VAL A 669 -7.13 -38.77 14.21
N GLY A 670 -6.54 -38.97 13.03
CA GLY A 670 -5.19 -38.50 12.72
C GLY A 670 -5.02 -36.99 12.87
N ASP A 671 -5.97 -36.21 12.37
CA ASP A 671 -5.97 -34.75 12.53
C ASP A 671 -6.02 -34.34 14.00
N ALA A 672 -6.84 -35.01 14.83
CA ALA A 672 -6.89 -34.79 16.27
C ALA A 672 -5.55 -35.14 16.95
N VAL A 673 -4.88 -36.22 16.53
CA VAL A 673 -3.54 -36.58 17.01
C VAL A 673 -2.51 -35.50 16.67
N LEU A 674 -2.53 -34.96 15.45
CA LEU A 674 -1.62 -33.88 15.03
C LEU A 674 -1.84 -32.59 15.82
N ILE A 675 -3.10 -32.23 16.08
CA ILE A 675 -3.46 -31.08 16.93
C ILE A 675 -2.98 -31.30 18.36
N GLY A 676 -3.28 -32.47 18.93
CA GLY A 676 -2.88 -32.81 20.28
C GLY A 676 -1.36 -32.84 20.47
N PHE A 677 -0.61 -33.40 19.53
CA PHE A 677 0.85 -33.35 19.54
C PHE A 677 1.36 -31.91 19.52
N ALA A 678 0.77 -31.05 18.67
CA ALA A 678 1.16 -29.65 18.58
C ALA A 678 0.92 -28.87 19.89
N GLU A 679 -0.16 -29.17 20.61
CA GLU A 679 -0.45 -28.60 21.93
C GLU A 679 0.54 -29.09 22.98
N ALA A 680 0.82 -30.40 23.03
CA ALA A 680 1.81 -31.00 23.91
C ALA A 680 3.21 -30.41 23.68
N ALA A 681 3.60 -30.23 22.42
CA ALA A 681 4.89 -29.68 22.06
C ALA A 681 5.04 -28.21 22.48
N ARG A 682 3.99 -27.39 22.34
CA ARG A 682 4.02 -25.99 22.84
C ARG A 682 4.11 -25.91 24.36
N ALA A 683 3.53 -26.87 25.07
CA ALA A 683 3.58 -26.91 26.54
C ALA A 683 4.96 -27.33 27.07
N ALA A 684 5.65 -28.22 26.34
CA ALA A 684 6.94 -28.77 26.76
C ALA A 684 8.15 -27.95 26.29
N LEU A 685 8.05 -27.25 25.15
CA LEU A 685 9.13 -26.42 24.59
C LEU A 685 9.20 -25.03 25.23
N ARG A 686 10.39 -24.43 25.24
CA ARG A 686 10.61 -23.08 25.82
C ARG A 686 10.10 -22.00 24.89
N GLU A 687 9.93 -20.78 25.41
CA GLU A 687 9.50 -19.62 24.63
C GLU A 687 10.50 -19.25 23.50
N THR A 688 11.78 -19.61 23.66
CA THR A 688 12.83 -19.42 22.65
C THR A 688 12.83 -20.50 21.56
N ASP A 689 12.22 -21.65 21.84
CA ASP A 689 12.24 -22.79 20.94
C ASP A 689 11.13 -22.61 19.88
N VAL A 690 11.45 -22.86 18.62
CA VAL A 690 10.50 -22.70 17.52
C VAL A 690 10.14 -24.07 17.00
N ILE A 691 8.86 -24.40 16.98
CA ILE A 691 8.36 -25.63 16.36
C ILE A 691 7.48 -25.31 15.16
N CYS A 692 7.65 -26.09 14.09
CA CYS A 692 6.81 -26.05 12.91
C CYS A 692 6.35 -27.45 12.50
N ARG A 693 5.25 -27.51 11.75
CA ARG A 693 4.89 -28.71 11.00
C ARG A 693 5.67 -28.70 9.69
N TRP A 694 6.55 -29.68 9.50
CA TRP A 694 7.45 -29.76 8.37
C TRP A 694 6.74 -30.35 7.13
N GLY A 695 5.92 -31.39 7.34
CA GLY A 695 5.06 -31.97 6.31
C GLY A 695 4.33 -33.21 6.82
N GLY A 696 3.03 -33.38 6.51
CA GLY A 696 2.29 -34.58 6.92
C GLY A 696 2.30 -34.79 8.44
N GLU A 697 2.97 -35.85 8.89
CA GLU A 697 3.18 -36.24 10.29
C GLU A 697 4.54 -35.79 10.88
N GLU A 698 5.35 -35.09 10.08
CA GLU A 698 6.68 -34.61 10.44
C GLU A 698 6.65 -33.20 11.04
N PHE A 699 7.46 -32.98 12.06
CA PHE A 699 7.64 -31.71 12.75
C PHE A 699 9.13 -31.36 12.84
N LEU A 700 9.46 -30.08 12.69
CA LEU A 700 10.83 -29.60 12.87
C LEU A 700 10.86 -28.61 14.03
N VAL A 701 11.79 -28.84 14.95
CA VAL A 701 12.05 -27.97 16.10
C VAL A 701 13.41 -27.32 15.92
N LEU A 702 13.46 -26.00 16.04
CA LEU A 702 14.66 -25.19 16.14
C LEU A 702 14.88 -24.86 17.62
N LEU A 703 16.07 -25.19 18.12
CA LEU A 703 16.45 -25.05 19.52
C LEU A 703 17.67 -24.11 19.61
N PRO A 704 17.46 -22.79 19.75
CA PRO A 704 18.54 -21.82 19.90
C PRO A 704 19.17 -21.98 21.29
N HIS A 705 20.50 -22.11 21.37
CA HIS A 705 21.17 -22.28 22.66
C HIS A 705 22.15 -21.12 22.96
N PRO A 706 22.02 -20.43 24.11
CA PRO A 706 22.97 -19.39 24.52
C PRO A 706 24.18 -19.91 25.35
N GLY A 707 24.56 -21.19 25.27
CA GLY A 707 25.57 -21.82 26.16
C GLY A 707 26.26 -23.08 25.62
N THR A 708 26.79 -23.93 26.52
CA THR A 708 27.58 -25.16 26.26
C THR A 708 27.04 -26.09 25.16
N LEU A 709 27.95 -26.86 24.53
CA LEU A 709 27.74 -27.86 23.45
C LEU A 709 26.25 -28.14 23.16
N PRO A 710 25.66 -27.55 22.09
CA PRO A 710 24.21 -27.53 21.91
C PRO A 710 23.60 -28.90 21.60
N GLY A 711 24.39 -29.87 21.14
CA GLY A 711 23.92 -31.21 20.76
C GLY A 711 23.27 -31.98 21.92
N PRO A 712 24.01 -32.32 23.01
CA PRO A 712 23.45 -33.04 24.15
C PRO A 712 22.30 -32.32 24.86
N ALA A 713 22.36 -30.98 24.93
CA ALA A 713 21.30 -30.18 25.53
C ALA A 713 20.02 -30.19 24.66
N GLY A 714 20.18 -30.15 23.34
CA GLY A 714 19.11 -30.32 22.38
C GLY A 714 18.46 -31.69 22.45
N LEU A 715 19.27 -32.75 22.47
CA LEU A 715 18.80 -34.13 22.62
C LEU A 715 17.97 -34.30 23.90
N ALA A 716 18.48 -33.83 25.04
CA ALA A 716 17.76 -33.88 26.30
C ALA A 716 16.44 -33.06 26.28
N ALA A 717 16.35 -32.00 25.48
CA ALA A 717 15.12 -31.23 25.33
C ALA A 717 14.06 -31.98 24.54
N VAL A 718 14.47 -32.64 23.46
CA VAL A 718 13.58 -33.45 22.61
C VAL A 718 13.15 -34.73 23.33
N ASP A 719 14.03 -35.36 24.11
CA ASP A 719 13.68 -36.52 24.93
C ASP A 719 12.62 -36.18 26.00
N ARG A 720 12.71 -35.02 26.66
CA ARG A 720 11.65 -34.57 27.58
C ARG A 720 10.32 -34.37 26.84
N LEU A 721 10.36 -33.83 25.63
CA LEU A 721 9.16 -33.71 24.80
C LEU A 721 8.58 -35.10 24.46
N ARG A 722 9.44 -36.08 24.17
CA ARG A 722 9.05 -37.47 23.89
C ARG A 722 8.34 -38.11 25.07
N GLU A 723 8.91 -38.03 26.26
CA GLU A 723 8.30 -38.54 27.48
C GLU A 723 6.96 -37.84 27.77
N HIS A 724 6.89 -36.53 27.54
CA HIS A 724 5.65 -35.77 27.72
C HIS A 724 4.55 -36.21 26.75
N VAL A 725 4.89 -36.43 25.49
CA VAL A 725 3.96 -36.90 24.44
C VAL A 725 3.49 -38.33 24.73
N ALA A 726 4.39 -39.23 25.10
CA ALA A 726 4.06 -40.62 25.43
C ALA A 726 3.11 -40.74 26.64
N ALA A 727 3.14 -39.77 27.56
CA ALA A 727 2.26 -39.72 28.73
C ALA A 727 0.86 -39.13 28.43
N GLN A 728 0.64 -38.51 27.27
CA GLN A 728 -0.62 -37.87 26.92
C GLN A 728 -1.59 -38.78 26.17
N ARG A 729 -2.89 -38.48 26.31
CA ARG A 729 -3.96 -39.08 25.51
C ARG A 729 -4.51 -38.03 24.57
N PHE A 730 -4.30 -38.21 23.27
CA PHE A 730 -4.58 -37.19 22.26
C PHE A 730 -6.03 -37.17 21.74
N CYS A 731 -6.79 -38.24 21.89
CA CYS A 731 -8.17 -38.31 21.38
C CYS A 731 -9.14 -38.94 22.38
N ALA A 732 -10.22 -38.23 22.72
CA ALA A 732 -11.29 -38.73 23.58
C ALA A 732 -12.16 -39.79 22.88
N ALA A 733 -12.26 -39.76 21.55
CA ALA A 733 -13.04 -40.72 20.76
C ALA A 733 -12.34 -42.08 20.59
N ALA A 734 -11.01 -42.13 20.76
CA ALA A 734 -10.21 -43.35 20.68
C ALA A 734 -9.14 -43.38 21.79
N PRO A 735 -9.54 -43.53 23.06
CA PRO A 735 -8.63 -43.42 24.22
C PRO A 735 -7.54 -44.49 24.29
N GLN A 736 -7.67 -45.57 23.51
CA GLN A 736 -6.67 -46.62 23.33
C GLN A 736 -5.50 -46.24 22.41
N VAL A 737 -5.58 -45.12 21.67
CA VAL A 737 -4.51 -44.69 20.76
C VAL A 737 -3.41 -43.99 21.55
N GLN A 738 -2.32 -44.70 21.79
CA GLN A 738 -1.05 -44.10 22.25
C GLN A 738 -0.19 -43.73 21.07
N VAL A 739 0.43 -42.55 21.14
CA VAL A 739 1.26 -41.99 20.08
C VAL A 739 2.64 -41.73 20.65
N THR A 740 3.66 -42.32 20.05
CA THR A 740 5.07 -42.05 20.30
C THR A 740 5.66 -41.32 19.10
N PHE A 741 6.87 -40.80 19.24
CA PHE A 741 7.59 -40.25 18.10
C PHE A 741 9.06 -40.65 18.15
N SER A 742 9.65 -40.72 16.96
CA SER A 742 11.09 -40.82 16.78
C SER A 742 11.64 -39.46 16.37
N ALA A 743 12.86 -39.13 16.81
CA ALA A 743 13.48 -37.86 16.47
C ALA A 743 14.96 -37.99 16.11
N GLY A 744 15.39 -37.22 15.12
CA GLY A 744 16.80 -37.02 14.78
C GLY A 744 17.22 -35.60 15.10
N VAL A 745 18.25 -35.46 15.93
CA VAL A 745 18.77 -34.17 16.39
C VAL A 745 20.09 -33.89 15.71
N ALA A 746 20.26 -32.71 15.13
CA ALA A 746 21.50 -32.30 14.47
C ALA A 746 21.98 -30.93 14.96
N LEU A 747 23.26 -30.83 15.27
CA LEU A 747 23.93 -29.59 15.66
C LEU A 747 24.41 -28.84 14.42
N HIS A 748 24.02 -27.58 14.24
CA HIS A 748 24.52 -26.79 13.10
C HIS A 748 26.04 -26.62 13.14
N ALA A 749 26.75 -27.07 12.11
CA ALA A 749 28.19 -26.86 11.93
C ALA A 749 28.48 -25.50 11.28
N ALA A 750 29.62 -24.87 11.60
CA ALA A 750 29.94 -23.56 11.05
C ALA A 750 30.11 -23.61 9.51
N GLY A 751 29.35 -22.80 8.78
CA GLY A 751 29.35 -22.78 7.31
C GLY A 751 28.44 -23.81 6.63
N GLU A 752 27.76 -24.67 7.40
CA GLU A 752 26.76 -25.63 6.90
C GLU A 752 25.50 -24.91 6.43
N GLY A 753 24.94 -25.37 5.29
CA GLY A 753 23.67 -24.87 4.78
C GLY A 753 22.46 -25.45 5.52
N VAL A 754 21.31 -24.77 5.45
CA VAL A 754 20.06 -25.26 6.09
C VAL A 754 19.67 -26.66 5.59
N SER A 755 19.80 -26.91 4.28
CA SER A 755 19.46 -28.21 3.68
C SER A 755 20.35 -29.35 4.17
N GLU A 756 21.65 -29.09 4.35
CA GLU A 756 22.62 -30.07 4.85
C GLU A 756 22.31 -30.41 6.31
N LEU A 757 22.03 -29.40 7.14
CA LEU A 757 21.66 -29.57 8.53
C LEU A 757 20.40 -30.45 8.69
N VAL A 758 19.36 -30.16 7.89
CA VAL A 758 18.12 -30.95 7.92
C VAL A 758 18.37 -32.37 7.44
N ALA A 759 19.21 -32.58 6.42
CA ALA A 759 19.56 -33.92 5.94
C ALA A 759 20.29 -34.77 7.01
N ARG A 760 21.15 -34.16 7.83
CA ARG A 760 21.79 -34.88 8.96
C ARG A 760 20.79 -35.24 10.06
N ALA A 761 19.86 -34.33 10.36
CA ALA A 761 18.78 -34.60 11.30
C ALA A 761 17.90 -35.76 10.80
N ASP A 762 17.59 -35.77 9.52
CA ASP A 762 16.82 -36.81 8.87
C ASP A 762 17.52 -38.19 8.90
N HIS A 763 18.84 -38.23 8.63
CA HIS A 763 19.61 -39.47 8.77
C HIS A 763 19.60 -40.01 10.21
N ALA A 764 19.70 -39.13 11.22
CA ALA A 764 19.58 -39.53 12.62
C ALA A 764 18.15 -40.01 12.97
N LEU A 765 17.11 -39.40 12.39
CA LEU A 765 15.73 -39.85 12.54
C LEU A 765 15.53 -41.25 11.94
N TYR A 766 16.14 -41.53 10.79
CA TYR A 766 16.13 -42.85 10.17
C TYR A 766 16.77 -43.90 11.10
N GLN A 767 17.92 -43.59 11.71
CA GLN A 767 18.57 -44.45 12.71
C GLN A 767 17.65 -44.70 13.91
N ALA A 768 17.00 -43.65 14.44
CA ALA A 768 16.04 -43.78 15.54
C ALA A 768 14.90 -44.76 15.21
N LYS A 769 14.39 -44.71 13.97
CA LYS A 769 13.36 -45.63 13.48
C LYS A 769 13.87 -47.05 13.31
N ALA A 770 15.09 -47.23 12.80
CA ALA A 770 15.72 -48.53 12.60
C ALA A 770 16.00 -49.24 13.93
N ASP A 771 16.41 -48.50 14.96
CA ASP A 771 16.77 -49.06 16.25
C ASP A 771 15.57 -49.44 17.14
N GLY A 772 14.34 -49.30 16.65
CA GLY A 772 13.13 -49.73 17.33
C GLY A 772 12.12 -48.63 17.67
N ARG A 773 12.27 -47.42 17.11
CA ARG A 773 11.38 -46.25 17.31
C ARG A 773 11.33 -45.75 18.76
N ASP A 774 10.45 -44.78 19.03
CA ASP A 774 10.24 -44.11 20.33
C ASP A 774 11.54 -43.65 21.00
N ARG A 775 12.41 -42.99 20.23
CA ARG A 775 13.72 -42.51 20.70
C ARG A 775 14.22 -41.31 19.93
N CYS A 776 15.16 -40.60 20.55
CA CYS A 776 15.90 -39.51 19.93
C CYS A 776 17.34 -39.95 19.65
N VAL A 777 17.86 -39.66 18.47
CA VAL A 777 19.25 -39.93 18.08
C VAL A 777 19.94 -38.62 17.71
N LEU A 778 21.16 -38.41 18.18
CA LEU A 778 22.00 -37.28 17.81
C LEU A 778 22.86 -37.65 16.60
N ALA A 779 22.81 -36.83 15.55
CA ALA A 779 23.65 -36.97 14.37
C ALA A 779 25.13 -36.84 14.73
N ALA A 780 25.96 -37.73 14.18
CA ALA A 780 27.40 -37.79 14.40
C ALA A 780 28.16 -36.58 13.83
#